data_AF-A0A4S5D7D4-F1
#
_entry.id   AF-A0A4S5D7D4-F1
#
_cell.length_a   1.000
_cell.length_b   1.000
_cell.length_c   1.000
_cell.angle_alpha   90.00
_cell.angle_beta   90.00
_cell.angle_gamma   90.00
#
_symmetry.space_group_name_H-M   'P 1'
#
loop_
_entity.id
_entity.type
_entity.pdbx_description
1 polymer ?
#
loop_
_entity_poly.entity_id
_entity_poly.type
_entity_poly.pdbx_seq_one_letter_code
_entity_poly.pdbx_strand_id
1 'polypeptide(L)'
;MTDRALVDELVARLTGRTDHPHFTGAPIDLSTLDAHALGAVWPALRRVEYEIMLHDQAFEDPRADFSRWLHRQIDALGLVPLVDADAALELFRDIPAGGWKRALEELPCLDAPPSPALQAELARIAGEPEEGDVRTESSTYGVYTLDRFAGRRDFSARRDTYARALADSPFRVRELDVLPELGLAGLLALAATNNGYFAPRRLWLDLSDPAVTLAEDAAYVAFARDALTEAAQHVAALHAGAAPYEADRAFTTDDAQVVARAARVAAYRDEAWLRPLIGPLLTGVCVAPTAAKTAPSQSLAIALGHAVETIPTPEGVRALRDALAIVRHAGVQKKLARNLKPAERALGERPHTALRMTLDAKPDKKQLAMLATCMEAGFWQSMTLGHAEWRERLVDAPAGAAFAARTIWHARGRDGSTQSFMPEIAKGKVVLRDAAGHAIDIAGDSDIRLWHPLLADADERLAWQRAIVGRTLRQPVRQAFREYYVPADGDASASDSAMFEGHVLSSRPLVGVARREGWSIRAYDDGLVREFGDVRATFFVDARLYPGSESHGTSRRLHFERRHDRHWIPLPIGEIDRVVFSEVARAVDLLVSVAAFALDDDTTRAATAALTVDPVRQRELEAQRWQRLNRLSDVPLGTMARHRRHVLSLVFAGPVAQGKMTIDERHVRVGAWSVHCATGRVMRDGEPVDAAIEPPPSPLRAVPWLPYDEALLQRIVDVVAGLLD
;
A
#
# COMPACT_ATOMS: atom_id res chain seq x y z
N MET A 1 24.26 18.84 -24.26
CA MET A 1 24.91 18.02 -25.31
C MET A 1 23.85 17.67 -26.36
N THR A 2 24.20 17.27 -27.59
CA THR A 2 23.22 16.65 -28.48
C THR A 2 22.88 15.26 -27.95
N ASP A 3 21.66 14.76 -28.14
CA ASP A 3 21.23 13.46 -27.60
C ASP A 3 22.18 12.33 -27.99
N ARG A 4 22.67 12.33 -29.24
CA ARG A 4 23.68 11.37 -29.72
C ARG A 4 24.98 11.39 -28.92
N ALA A 5 25.48 12.58 -28.56
CA ALA A 5 26.72 12.70 -27.79
C ALA A 5 26.52 12.27 -26.33
N LEU A 6 25.31 12.45 -25.79
CA LEU A 6 24.94 11.96 -24.46
C LEU A 6 24.83 10.44 -24.44
N VAL A 7 24.17 9.85 -25.43
CA VAL A 7 24.11 8.39 -25.63
C VAL A 7 25.50 7.79 -25.74
N ASP A 8 26.36 8.36 -26.60
CA ASP A 8 27.74 7.88 -26.80
C ASP A 8 28.55 7.92 -25.49
N GLU A 9 28.45 9.01 -24.71
CA GLU A 9 29.12 9.13 -23.40
C GLU A 9 28.59 8.11 -22.39
N LEU A 10 27.27 7.90 -22.31
CA LEU A 10 26.67 6.92 -21.41
C LEU A 10 27.10 5.49 -21.76
N VAL A 11 27.04 5.13 -23.05
CA VAL A 11 27.49 3.82 -23.54
C VAL A 11 28.99 3.64 -23.31
N ALA A 12 29.81 4.68 -23.54
CA ALA A 12 31.25 4.63 -23.27
C ALA A 12 31.56 4.38 -21.79
N ARG A 13 30.80 4.95 -20.84
CA ARG A 13 30.98 4.66 -19.42
C ARG A 13 30.53 3.27 -19.00
N LEU A 14 29.51 2.72 -19.66
CA LEU A 14 29.04 1.36 -19.42
C LEU A 14 30.01 0.31 -19.98
N THR A 15 30.61 0.58 -21.15
CA THR A 15 31.43 -0.39 -21.89
C THR A 15 32.94 -0.16 -21.78
N GLY A 16 33.37 0.98 -21.23
CA GLY A 16 34.76 1.40 -21.14
C GLY A 16 35.58 0.63 -20.10
N ARG A 17 36.91 0.73 -20.23
CA ARG A 17 37.85 0.21 -19.23
C ARG A 17 37.85 1.11 -18.00
N THR A 18 37.86 0.49 -16.83
CA THR A 18 37.75 1.16 -15.54
C THR A 18 39.16 1.50 -15.03
N ASP A 19 39.51 2.79 -15.02
CA ASP A 19 40.85 3.23 -14.60
C ASP A 19 41.02 3.21 -13.06
N HIS A 20 39.92 3.21 -12.29
CA HIS A 20 39.92 3.15 -10.83
C HIS A 20 38.63 2.52 -10.26
N PRO A 21 38.69 1.64 -9.24
CA PRO A 21 37.55 0.86 -8.72
C PRO A 21 36.41 1.66 -8.07
N HIS A 22 36.58 2.98 -7.86
CA HIS A 22 35.57 3.87 -7.27
C HIS A 22 35.22 5.09 -8.14
N PHE A 23 35.68 5.13 -9.39
CA PHE A 23 35.49 6.31 -10.23
C PHE A 23 34.22 6.19 -11.08
N THR A 24 33.20 6.97 -10.75
CA THR A 24 31.96 7.11 -11.54
C THR A 24 32.02 8.23 -12.59
N GLY A 25 33.18 8.89 -12.74
CA GLY A 25 33.35 10.03 -13.64
C GLY A 25 32.79 11.34 -13.08
N ALA A 26 32.93 12.42 -13.85
CA ALA A 26 32.23 13.67 -13.57
C ALA A 26 30.71 13.48 -13.75
N PRO A 27 29.85 14.16 -12.96
CA PRO A 27 28.40 14.08 -13.13
C PRO A 27 28.00 14.37 -14.57
N ILE A 28 27.19 13.50 -15.17
CA ILE A 28 26.60 13.74 -16.49
C ILE A 28 25.28 14.45 -16.28
N ASP A 29 25.07 15.54 -17.01
CA ASP A 29 23.78 16.20 -17.10
C ASP A 29 22.85 15.38 -18.02
N LEU A 30 21.80 14.82 -17.43
CA LEU A 30 20.80 14.00 -18.12
C LEU A 30 19.54 14.79 -18.49
N SER A 31 19.56 16.13 -18.39
CA SER A 31 18.39 16.98 -18.65
C SER A 31 17.82 16.87 -20.06
N THR A 32 18.62 16.40 -21.03
CA THR A 32 18.17 16.17 -22.42
C THR A 32 17.89 14.70 -22.73
N LEU A 33 18.02 13.79 -21.75
CA LEU A 33 17.78 12.37 -21.96
C LEU A 33 16.27 12.12 -22.12
N ASP A 34 15.85 11.71 -23.31
CA ASP A 34 14.48 11.28 -23.57
C ASP A 34 14.36 9.75 -23.63
N ALA A 35 13.13 9.26 -23.84
CA ALA A 35 12.84 7.83 -23.87
C ALA A 35 13.59 7.07 -24.97
N HIS A 36 13.77 7.65 -26.16
CA HIS A 36 14.45 7.00 -27.29
C HIS A 36 15.97 7.01 -27.09
N ALA A 37 16.53 8.13 -26.61
CA ALA A 37 17.94 8.23 -26.25
C ALA A 37 18.28 7.23 -25.14
N LEU A 38 17.41 7.09 -24.12
CA LEU A 38 17.55 6.05 -23.11
C LEU A 38 17.46 4.64 -23.74
N GLY A 39 16.53 4.43 -24.67
CA GLY A 39 16.40 3.18 -25.42
C GLY A 39 17.66 2.77 -26.18
N ALA A 40 18.40 3.74 -26.74
CA ALA A 40 19.69 3.50 -27.41
C ALA A 40 20.81 3.12 -26.44
N VAL A 41 20.77 3.61 -25.19
CA VAL A 41 21.73 3.24 -24.12
C VAL A 41 21.39 1.87 -23.51
N TRP A 42 20.13 1.46 -23.58
CA TRP A 42 19.58 0.30 -22.87
C TRP A 42 20.33 -1.02 -23.12
N PRO A 43 20.70 -1.41 -24.36
CA PRO A 43 21.44 -2.66 -24.60
C PRO A 43 22.77 -2.74 -23.83
N ALA A 44 23.52 -1.64 -23.81
CA ALA A 44 24.78 -1.57 -23.08
C ALA A 44 24.58 -1.67 -21.57
N LEU A 45 23.56 -1.00 -21.03
CA LEU A 45 23.23 -1.05 -19.60
C LEU A 45 22.85 -2.47 -19.17
N ARG A 46 21.97 -3.13 -19.93
CA ARG A 46 21.48 -4.49 -19.63
C ARG A 46 22.58 -5.55 -19.78
N ARG A 47 23.50 -5.39 -20.73
CA ARG A 47 24.68 -6.25 -20.88
C ARG A 47 25.58 -6.18 -19.64
N VAL A 48 25.91 -4.97 -19.19
CA VAL A 48 26.73 -4.74 -18.00
C VAL A 48 26.08 -5.32 -16.75
N GLU A 49 24.78 -5.12 -16.55
CA GLU A 49 24.04 -5.71 -15.41
C GLU A 49 24.12 -7.23 -15.40
N TYR A 50 23.97 -7.85 -16.57
CA TYR A 50 24.05 -9.30 -16.71
C TYR A 50 25.47 -9.82 -16.46
N GLU A 51 26.50 -9.15 -16.98
CA GLU A 51 27.90 -9.45 -16.70
C GLU A 51 28.19 -9.39 -15.19
N ILE A 52 27.78 -8.31 -14.52
CA ILE A 52 27.98 -8.12 -13.07
C ILE A 52 27.29 -9.24 -12.28
N MET A 53 26.06 -9.61 -12.64
CA MET A 53 25.29 -10.67 -11.98
C MET A 53 25.99 -12.05 -12.06
N LEU A 54 26.65 -12.36 -13.18
CA LEU A 54 27.32 -13.65 -13.37
C LEU A 54 28.66 -13.77 -12.62
N HIS A 55 29.36 -12.66 -12.38
CA HIS A 55 30.73 -12.69 -11.88
C HIS A 55 30.89 -12.53 -10.35
N ASP A 56 29.80 -12.31 -9.60
CA ASP A 56 29.80 -12.09 -8.13
C ASP A 56 30.74 -10.96 -7.64
N GLN A 57 31.25 -10.12 -8.57
CA GLN A 57 32.23 -9.04 -8.36
C GLN A 57 31.58 -7.64 -8.24
N ALA A 58 30.31 -7.57 -7.82
CA ALA A 58 29.54 -6.33 -7.79
C ALA A 58 30.12 -5.23 -6.87
N PHE A 59 30.98 -5.59 -5.90
CA PHE A 59 31.54 -4.65 -4.92
C PHE A 59 32.78 -3.88 -5.39
N GLU A 60 33.47 -4.33 -6.44
CA GLU A 60 34.71 -3.70 -6.94
C GLU A 60 34.63 -3.22 -8.40
N ASP A 61 33.53 -3.49 -9.10
CA ASP A 61 33.30 -3.00 -10.46
C ASP A 61 32.61 -1.62 -10.44
N PRO A 62 33.30 -0.52 -10.83
CA PRO A 62 32.70 0.81 -10.82
C PRO A 62 31.57 0.96 -11.85
N ARG A 63 31.44 0.04 -12.82
CA ARG A 63 30.25 -0.03 -13.71
C ARG A 63 28.98 -0.38 -12.92
N ALA A 64 29.09 -1.12 -11.81
CA ALA A 64 27.96 -1.41 -10.92
C ALA A 64 27.49 -0.17 -10.17
N ASP A 65 28.41 0.67 -9.68
CA ASP A 65 28.08 1.96 -9.06
C ASP A 65 27.46 2.92 -10.09
N PHE A 66 27.98 2.94 -11.32
CA PHE A 66 27.45 3.76 -12.39
C PHE A 66 26.05 3.32 -12.85
N SER A 67 25.83 2.02 -13.06
CA SER A 67 24.49 1.46 -13.37
C SER A 67 23.47 1.82 -12.27
N ARG A 68 23.83 1.62 -10.99
CA ARG A 68 22.97 2.02 -9.86
C ARG A 68 22.70 3.53 -9.82
N TRP A 69 23.70 4.35 -10.14
CA TRP A 69 23.51 5.79 -10.25
C TRP A 69 22.56 6.15 -11.40
N LEU A 70 22.75 5.55 -12.58
CA LEU A 70 21.94 5.82 -13.76
C LEU A 70 20.48 5.43 -13.54
N HIS A 71 20.21 4.26 -12.94
CA HIS A 71 18.84 3.86 -12.54
C HIS A 71 18.17 4.87 -11.61
N ARG A 72 18.89 5.37 -10.60
CA ARG A 72 18.35 6.42 -9.72
C ARG A 72 17.98 7.70 -10.48
N GLN A 73 18.76 8.06 -11.50
CA GLN A 73 18.45 9.23 -12.31
C GLN A 73 17.27 8.98 -13.25
N ILE A 74 17.21 7.81 -13.90
CA ILE A 74 16.07 7.40 -14.75
C ILE A 74 14.78 7.45 -13.94
N ASP A 75 14.79 6.89 -12.73
CA ASP A 75 13.64 6.92 -11.82
C ASP A 75 13.29 8.34 -11.37
N ALA A 76 14.30 9.17 -11.07
CA ALA A 76 14.06 10.57 -10.68
C ALA A 76 13.50 11.41 -11.83
N LEU A 77 13.83 11.08 -13.07
CA LEU A 77 13.31 11.72 -14.28
C LEU A 77 11.98 11.10 -14.76
N GLY A 78 11.54 9.98 -14.17
CA GLY A 78 10.36 9.25 -14.59
C GLY A 78 10.46 8.71 -16.03
N LEU A 79 11.67 8.43 -16.51
CA LEU A 79 11.90 7.97 -17.88
C LEU A 79 11.64 6.46 -18.02
N VAL A 80 10.98 6.09 -19.11
CA VAL A 80 10.83 4.69 -19.54
C VAL A 80 11.54 4.55 -20.89
N PRO A 81 12.43 3.55 -21.07
CA PRO A 81 13.13 3.36 -22.34
C PRO A 81 12.17 3.00 -23.47
N LEU A 82 12.37 3.61 -24.65
CA LEU A 82 11.77 3.19 -25.91
C LEU A 82 12.88 2.69 -26.84
N VAL A 83 12.98 1.36 -26.94
CA VAL A 83 14.00 0.62 -27.67
C VAL A 83 13.53 0.41 -29.10
N ASP A 84 14.27 0.99 -30.04
CA ASP A 84 14.02 0.84 -31.48
C ASP A 84 14.37 -0.57 -31.99
N ALA A 85 14.05 -0.82 -33.26
CA ALA A 85 14.26 -2.13 -33.88
C ALA A 85 15.74 -2.58 -33.90
N ASP A 86 16.70 -1.66 -34.03
CA ASP A 86 18.13 -2.00 -34.11
C ASP A 86 18.68 -2.31 -32.71
N ALA A 87 18.36 -1.47 -31.73
CA ALA A 87 18.71 -1.69 -30.33
C ALA A 87 18.04 -2.95 -29.77
N ALA A 88 16.80 -3.25 -30.18
CA ALA A 88 16.11 -4.49 -29.82
C ALA A 88 16.83 -5.71 -30.38
N LEU A 89 17.28 -5.69 -31.64
CA LEU A 89 18.04 -6.80 -32.20
C LEU A 89 19.36 -7.04 -31.46
N GLU A 90 20.07 -5.99 -31.07
CA GLU A 90 21.27 -6.10 -30.23
C GLU A 90 20.94 -6.76 -28.88
N LEU A 91 19.92 -6.24 -28.19
CA LEU A 91 19.52 -6.68 -26.86
C LEU A 91 19.11 -8.16 -26.84
N PHE A 92 18.32 -8.61 -27.81
CA PHE A 92 17.79 -9.98 -27.83
C PHE A 92 18.80 -11.00 -28.38
N ARG A 93 19.77 -10.60 -29.21
CA ARG A 93 20.87 -11.49 -29.63
C ARG A 93 21.76 -11.90 -28.47
N ASP A 94 21.94 -11.03 -27.49
CA ASP A 94 22.69 -11.29 -26.27
C ASP A 94 21.98 -12.24 -25.29
N ILE A 95 20.74 -12.63 -25.59
CA ILE A 95 19.95 -13.56 -24.78
C ILE A 95 20.14 -14.98 -25.32
N PRO A 96 20.69 -15.93 -24.53
CA PRO A 96 20.86 -17.30 -24.98
C PRO A 96 19.51 -18.02 -25.15
N ALA A 97 19.52 -19.14 -25.87
CA ALA A 97 18.36 -20.04 -25.91
C ALA A 97 17.97 -20.46 -24.49
N GLY A 98 16.66 -20.50 -24.20
CA GLY A 98 16.14 -20.72 -22.85
C GLY A 98 16.17 -19.48 -21.95
N GLY A 99 16.76 -18.36 -22.39
CA GLY A 99 16.80 -17.07 -21.67
C GLY A 99 15.45 -16.33 -21.65
N TRP A 100 14.33 -17.06 -21.61
CA TRP A 100 12.99 -16.52 -21.83
C TRP A 100 12.62 -15.41 -20.85
N LYS A 101 13.07 -15.52 -19.59
CA LYS A 101 12.77 -14.54 -18.56
C LYS A 101 13.35 -13.17 -18.89
N ARG A 102 14.62 -13.14 -19.30
CA ARG A 102 15.29 -11.90 -19.72
C ARG A 102 14.59 -11.32 -20.93
N ALA A 103 14.22 -12.14 -21.91
CA ALA A 103 13.50 -11.67 -23.10
C ALA A 103 12.16 -11.00 -22.76
N LEU A 104 11.38 -11.57 -21.82
CA LEU A 104 10.12 -10.96 -21.38
C LEU A 104 10.30 -9.65 -20.61
N GLU A 105 11.41 -9.49 -19.88
CA GLU A 105 11.74 -8.22 -19.20
C GLU A 105 11.95 -7.07 -20.18
N GLU A 106 12.43 -7.36 -21.39
CA GLU A 106 12.75 -6.33 -22.38
C GLU A 106 11.56 -6.01 -23.33
N LEU A 107 10.62 -6.94 -23.53
CA LEU A 107 9.48 -6.75 -24.45
C LEU A 107 8.67 -5.45 -24.22
N PRO A 108 8.39 -5.01 -22.97
CA PRO A 108 7.63 -3.78 -22.75
C PRO A 108 8.35 -2.51 -23.20
N CYS A 109 9.68 -2.56 -23.39
CA CYS A 109 10.48 -1.40 -23.77
C CYS A 109 10.49 -1.17 -25.29
N LEU A 110 9.94 -2.08 -26.10
CA LEU A 110 9.95 -1.96 -27.56
C LEU A 110 9.09 -0.78 -28.03
N ASP A 111 9.62 0.04 -28.93
CA ASP A 111 8.90 1.16 -29.54
C ASP A 111 7.84 0.74 -30.56
N ALA A 112 7.95 -0.49 -31.09
CA ALA A 112 7.10 -1.07 -32.11
C ALA A 112 6.93 -2.59 -31.93
N PRO A 113 5.90 -3.20 -32.55
CA PRO A 113 5.75 -4.64 -32.58
C PRO A 113 6.98 -5.35 -33.18
N PRO A 114 7.33 -6.58 -32.73
CA PRO A 114 8.54 -7.26 -33.20
C PRO A 114 8.61 -7.41 -34.72
N SER A 115 9.70 -6.92 -35.30
CA SER A 115 10.02 -7.11 -36.73
C SER A 115 10.26 -8.60 -37.05
N PRO A 116 10.20 -9.04 -38.31
CA PRO A 116 10.50 -10.43 -38.67
C PRO A 116 11.87 -10.93 -38.18
N ALA A 117 12.87 -10.05 -38.14
CA ALA A 117 14.19 -10.37 -37.61
C ALA A 117 14.15 -10.57 -36.09
N LEU A 118 13.45 -9.70 -35.36
CA LEU A 118 13.29 -9.84 -33.92
C LEU A 118 12.43 -11.05 -33.57
N GLN A 119 11.40 -11.35 -34.36
CA GLN A 119 10.58 -12.58 -34.22
C GLN A 119 11.44 -13.84 -34.35
N ALA A 120 12.42 -13.87 -35.26
CA ALA A 120 13.35 -14.98 -35.39
C ALA A 120 14.25 -15.13 -34.14
N GLU A 121 14.72 -14.03 -33.55
CA GLU A 121 15.48 -14.07 -32.29
C GLU A 121 14.61 -14.53 -31.12
N LEU A 122 13.36 -14.07 -31.03
CA LEU A 122 12.39 -14.51 -30.02
C LEU A 122 12.11 -16.01 -30.14
N ALA A 123 11.94 -16.52 -31.36
CA ALA A 123 11.78 -17.96 -31.62
C ALA A 123 13.03 -18.75 -31.21
N ARG A 124 14.24 -18.24 -31.50
CA ARG A 124 15.51 -18.83 -31.07
C ARG A 124 15.61 -18.91 -29.54
N ILE A 125 15.21 -17.85 -28.85
CA ILE A 125 15.23 -17.79 -27.39
C ILE A 125 14.21 -18.76 -26.79
N ALA A 126 13.01 -18.81 -27.35
CA ALA A 126 11.93 -19.70 -26.92
C ALA A 126 12.29 -21.19 -27.07
N GLY A 127 13.02 -21.54 -28.14
CA GLY A 127 13.47 -22.91 -28.41
C GLY A 127 12.33 -23.88 -28.74
N GLU A 128 12.71 -25.11 -29.11
CA GLU A 128 11.75 -26.20 -29.35
C GLU A 128 11.31 -26.86 -28.03
N PRO A 129 10.11 -27.46 -27.97
CA PRO A 129 9.61 -28.07 -26.74
C PRO A 129 10.36 -29.37 -26.42
N GLU A 130 11.19 -29.37 -25.38
CA GLU A 130 11.85 -30.57 -24.85
C GLU A 130 11.14 -31.12 -23.59
N GLU A 131 11.03 -32.45 -23.47
CA GLU A 131 10.28 -33.12 -22.37
C GLU A 131 10.93 -32.94 -20.99
N GLY A 132 12.24 -32.69 -20.93
CA GLY A 132 13.00 -32.60 -19.68
C GLY A 132 12.85 -31.27 -18.92
N ASP A 133 12.51 -30.17 -19.61
CA ASP A 133 12.54 -28.80 -19.08
C ASP A 133 11.15 -28.31 -18.61
N VAL A 134 10.12 -29.15 -18.71
CA VAL A 134 8.72 -28.77 -18.38
C VAL A 134 8.47 -28.69 -16.87
N ARG A 135 9.26 -29.42 -16.07
CA ARG A 135 9.13 -29.48 -14.59
C ARG A 135 10.05 -28.49 -13.86
N THR A 136 11.01 -27.90 -14.57
CA THR A 136 11.91 -26.87 -14.05
C THR A 136 11.38 -25.47 -14.41
N GLU A 137 10.98 -24.74 -13.38
CA GLU A 137 10.93 -23.28 -13.33
C GLU A 137 10.11 -22.52 -14.39
N SER A 138 8.80 -22.32 -14.16
CA SER A 138 8.00 -21.20 -14.74
C SER A 138 8.07 -20.99 -16.27
N SER A 139 8.63 -21.93 -17.02
CA SER A 139 9.04 -21.81 -18.42
C SER A 139 7.84 -21.87 -19.37
N THR A 140 6.79 -22.62 -19.01
CA THR A 140 5.63 -22.87 -19.89
C THR A 140 4.94 -21.60 -20.37
N TYR A 141 4.53 -20.72 -19.46
CA TYR A 141 3.82 -19.49 -19.84
C TYR A 141 4.76 -18.49 -20.51
N GLY A 142 5.99 -18.40 -20.01
CA GLY A 142 6.96 -17.44 -20.55
C GLY A 142 7.35 -17.78 -21.99
N VAL A 143 7.64 -19.06 -22.25
CA VAL A 143 7.93 -19.56 -23.59
C VAL A 143 6.71 -19.47 -24.50
N TYR A 144 5.50 -19.79 -24.01
CA TYR A 144 4.27 -19.58 -24.80
C TYR A 144 4.08 -18.10 -25.19
N THR A 145 4.34 -17.19 -24.24
CA THR A 145 4.27 -15.75 -24.49
C THR A 145 5.30 -15.32 -25.54
N LEU A 146 6.54 -15.78 -25.44
CA LEU A 146 7.56 -15.50 -26.46
C LEU A 146 7.19 -16.05 -27.83
N ASP A 147 6.66 -17.27 -27.93
CA ASP A 147 6.18 -17.84 -29.19
C ASP A 147 5.09 -16.95 -29.82
N ARG A 148 4.18 -16.39 -29.00
CA ARG A 148 3.16 -15.45 -29.47
C ARG A 148 3.77 -14.15 -30.02
N PHE A 149 4.77 -13.60 -29.34
CA PHE A 149 5.51 -12.42 -29.83
C PHE A 149 6.40 -12.73 -31.04
N ALA A 150 6.87 -13.97 -31.18
CA ALA A 150 7.59 -14.49 -32.33
C ALA A 150 6.68 -14.77 -33.55
N GLY A 151 5.38 -14.50 -33.45
CA GLY A 151 4.42 -14.69 -34.54
C GLY A 151 3.90 -16.12 -34.72
N ARG A 152 4.26 -17.06 -33.84
CA ARG A 152 3.74 -18.44 -33.87
C ARG A 152 2.23 -18.41 -33.58
N ARG A 153 1.46 -19.18 -34.35
CA ARG A 153 -0.01 -19.29 -34.22
C ARG A 153 -0.49 -20.70 -33.91
N ASP A 154 0.25 -21.72 -34.32
CA ASP A 154 0.00 -23.11 -33.94
C ASP A 154 0.85 -23.48 -32.73
N PHE A 155 0.18 -23.90 -31.67
CA PHE A 155 0.78 -24.27 -30.39
C PHE A 155 0.58 -25.75 -30.06
N SER A 156 -0.04 -26.53 -30.95
CA SER A 156 -0.53 -27.87 -30.65
C SER A 156 0.58 -28.80 -30.17
N ALA A 157 1.73 -28.81 -30.86
CA ALA A 157 2.89 -29.62 -30.49
C ALA A 157 3.42 -29.27 -29.09
N ARG A 158 3.57 -27.98 -28.78
CA ARG A 158 4.05 -27.52 -27.46
C ARG A 158 3.03 -27.83 -26.37
N ARG A 159 1.74 -27.56 -26.63
CA ARG A 159 0.63 -27.87 -25.73
C ARG A 159 0.59 -29.36 -25.40
N ASP A 160 0.72 -30.24 -26.39
CA ASP A 160 0.69 -31.68 -26.18
C ASP A 160 1.91 -32.19 -25.42
N THR A 161 3.11 -31.64 -25.69
CA THR A 161 4.31 -31.93 -24.90
C THR A 161 4.12 -31.53 -23.44
N TYR A 162 3.60 -30.33 -23.17
CA TYR A 162 3.35 -29.88 -21.80
C TYR A 162 2.23 -30.67 -21.13
N ALA A 163 1.15 -31.00 -21.84
CA ALA A 163 0.05 -31.81 -21.34
C ALA A 163 0.52 -33.22 -20.94
N ARG A 164 1.43 -33.84 -21.70
CA ARG A 164 2.05 -35.13 -21.34
C ARG A 164 2.89 -35.02 -20.07
N ALA A 165 3.70 -33.97 -19.93
CA ALA A 165 4.56 -33.79 -18.76
C ALA A 165 3.78 -33.47 -17.45
N LEU A 166 2.61 -32.86 -17.60
CA LEU A 166 1.69 -32.40 -16.55
C LEU A 166 0.45 -33.29 -16.43
N ALA A 167 0.50 -34.54 -16.90
CA ALA A 167 -0.64 -35.44 -16.99
C ALA A 167 -1.31 -35.76 -15.62
N ASP A 168 -0.59 -35.56 -14.52
CA ASP A 168 -1.09 -35.69 -13.14
C ASP A 168 -1.75 -34.41 -12.59
N SER A 169 -1.72 -33.31 -13.35
CA SER A 169 -2.19 -31.98 -12.96
C SER A 169 -3.29 -31.49 -13.92
N PRO A 170 -4.52 -32.04 -13.85
CA PRO A 170 -5.58 -31.76 -14.82
C PRO A 170 -5.98 -30.27 -14.91
N PHE A 171 -5.98 -29.54 -13.79
CA PHE A 171 -6.30 -28.10 -13.83
C PHE A 171 -5.20 -27.31 -14.53
N ARG A 172 -3.95 -27.71 -14.32
CA ARG A 172 -2.82 -27.14 -15.03
C ARG A 172 -2.88 -27.39 -16.53
N VAL A 173 -3.23 -28.60 -16.96
CA VAL A 173 -3.40 -28.94 -18.39
C VAL A 173 -4.53 -28.12 -19.02
N ARG A 174 -5.68 -28.02 -18.35
CA ARG A 174 -6.81 -27.20 -18.83
C ARG A 174 -6.44 -25.72 -18.95
N GLU A 175 -5.59 -25.19 -18.08
CA GLU A 175 -5.12 -23.81 -18.18
C GLU A 175 -4.23 -23.59 -19.42
N LEU A 176 -3.59 -24.63 -19.97
CA LEU A 176 -2.88 -24.51 -21.26
C LEU A 176 -3.86 -24.29 -22.42
N ASP A 177 -5.06 -24.86 -22.32
CA ASP A 177 -6.08 -24.78 -23.37
C ASP A 177 -6.67 -23.37 -23.50
N VAL A 178 -6.62 -22.55 -22.43
CA VAL A 178 -7.10 -21.16 -22.49
C VAL A 178 -6.05 -20.18 -23.01
N LEU A 179 -4.75 -20.51 -22.99
CA LEU A 179 -3.67 -19.59 -23.42
C LEU A 179 -3.84 -18.99 -24.84
N PRO A 180 -4.32 -19.73 -25.85
CA PRO A 180 -4.58 -19.17 -27.18
C PRO A 180 -5.64 -18.07 -27.20
N GLU A 181 -6.60 -18.13 -26.29
CA GLU A 181 -7.72 -17.18 -26.18
C GLU A 181 -7.33 -15.90 -25.46
N LEU A 182 -6.24 -15.92 -24.69
CA LEU A 182 -5.81 -14.76 -23.89
C LEU A 182 -5.22 -13.64 -24.74
N GLY A 183 -5.49 -12.41 -24.28
CA GLY A 183 -4.79 -11.21 -24.73
C GLY A 183 -3.32 -11.21 -24.28
N LEU A 184 -2.48 -10.38 -24.92
CA LEU A 184 -1.05 -10.28 -24.59
C LEU A 184 -0.81 -9.90 -23.12
N ALA A 185 -1.66 -9.04 -22.56
CA ALA A 185 -1.58 -8.67 -21.15
C ALA A 185 -1.80 -9.86 -20.21
N GLY A 186 -2.80 -10.71 -20.49
CA GLY A 186 -3.07 -11.92 -19.71
C GLY A 186 -1.92 -12.94 -19.80
N LEU A 187 -1.33 -13.10 -20.99
CA LEU A 187 -0.15 -13.96 -21.18
C LEU A 187 1.07 -13.47 -20.39
N LEU A 188 1.38 -12.18 -20.48
CA LEU A 188 2.47 -11.56 -19.71
C LEU A 188 2.22 -11.69 -18.20
N ALA A 189 0.97 -11.51 -17.75
CA ALA A 189 0.60 -11.67 -16.35
C ALA A 189 0.84 -13.11 -15.86
N LEU A 190 0.50 -14.14 -16.65
CA LEU A 190 0.80 -15.53 -16.31
C LEU A 190 2.30 -15.81 -16.33
N ALA A 191 3.04 -15.27 -17.30
CA ALA A 191 4.48 -15.42 -17.39
C ALA A 191 5.24 -14.76 -16.22
N ALA A 192 4.66 -13.74 -15.59
CA ALA A 192 5.21 -13.09 -14.41
C ALA A 192 5.03 -13.87 -13.09
N THR A 193 4.34 -15.02 -13.13
CA THR A 193 4.08 -15.85 -11.93
C THR A 193 5.27 -16.76 -11.57
N ASN A 194 5.55 -16.93 -10.26
CA ASN A 194 6.61 -17.81 -9.76
C ASN A 194 6.08 -19.19 -9.33
N ASN A 195 6.91 -20.23 -9.44
CA ASN A 195 6.57 -21.58 -8.97
C ASN A 195 6.78 -21.70 -7.45
N GLY A 196 5.75 -22.14 -6.73
CA GLY A 196 5.80 -22.49 -5.31
C GLY A 196 4.83 -21.70 -4.43
N TYR A 197 4.74 -20.38 -4.65
CA TYR A 197 3.72 -19.51 -4.08
C TYR A 197 3.57 -18.30 -4.99
N PHE A 198 2.35 -17.75 -5.04
CA PHE A 198 2.11 -16.52 -5.77
C PHE A 198 2.92 -15.37 -5.16
N ALA A 199 3.94 -14.94 -5.89
CA ALA A 199 4.64 -13.68 -5.70
C ALA A 199 4.97 -13.18 -7.10
N PRO A 200 4.51 -11.99 -7.53
CA PRO A 200 4.94 -11.43 -8.79
C PRO A 200 6.47 -11.34 -8.79
N ARG A 201 7.13 -11.89 -9.82
CA ARG A 201 8.57 -11.63 -10.02
C ARG A 201 8.73 -10.14 -10.36
N ARG A 202 9.88 -9.55 -9.98
CA ARG A 202 10.28 -8.20 -10.40
C ARG A 202 10.52 -8.18 -11.92
N LEU A 203 9.44 -8.09 -12.69
CA LEU A 203 9.46 -7.62 -14.07
C LEU A 203 9.08 -6.14 -13.97
N TRP A 204 10.05 -5.27 -14.23
CA TRP A 204 10.05 -3.84 -13.94
C TRP A 204 8.84 -3.11 -14.53
N LEU A 205 7.76 -2.99 -13.74
CA LEU A 205 6.83 -1.86 -13.62
C LEU A 205 5.54 -2.24 -12.87
N ASP A 206 5.26 -3.54 -12.64
CA ASP A 206 4.01 -3.93 -11.97
C ASP A 206 4.22 -4.95 -10.84
N LEU A 207 4.12 -4.46 -9.60
CA LEU A 207 4.01 -5.27 -8.39
C LEU A 207 2.58 -5.77 -8.15
N SER A 208 1.63 -5.47 -9.05
CA SER A 208 0.26 -5.93 -8.90
C SER A 208 0.16 -7.44 -9.06
N ASP A 209 -0.88 -7.99 -8.43
CA ASP A 209 -1.22 -9.39 -8.59
C ASP A 209 -1.66 -9.66 -10.04
N PRO A 210 -1.02 -10.56 -10.81
CA PRO A 210 -1.51 -11.06 -12.09
C PRO A 210 -3.02 -11.31 -12.21
N ALA A 211 -3.71 -11.69 -11.13
CA ALA A 211 -5.16 -11.86 -11.15
C ALA A 211 -5.92 -10.54 -11.44
N VAL A 212 -5.33 -9.37 -11.20
CA VAL A 212 -5.88 -8.07 -11.65
C VAL A 212 -5.99 -8.04 -13.17
N THR A 213 -4.89 -8.36 -13.86
CA THR A 213 -4.88 -8.34 -15.33
C THR A 213 -5.76 -9.46 -15.90
N LEU A 214 -5.74 -10.65 -15.28
CA LEU A 214 -6.54 -11.79 -15.72
C LEU A 214 -8.04 -11.61 -15.45
N ALA A 215 -8.42 -10.79 -14.47
CA ALA A 215 -9.81 -10.46 -14.21
C ALA A 215 -10.46 -9.62 -15.31
N GLU A 216 -9.66 -8.95 -16.15
CA GLU A 216 -10.14 -8.21 -17.31
C GLU A 216 -10.25 -9.10 -18.57
N ASP A 217 -9.71 -10.32 -18.55
CA ASP A 217 -9.75 -11.25 -19.67
C ASP A 217 -10.95 -12.21 -19.56
N ALA A 218 -11.94 -12.04 -20.43
CA ALA A 218 -13.18 -12.81 -20.40
C ALA A 218 -12.96 -14.33 -20.54
N ALA A 219 -11.97 -14.77 -21.31
CA ALA A 219 -11.67 -16.19 -21.48
C ALA A 219 -11.09 -16.77 -20.18
N TYR A 220 -10.19 -16.04 -19.52
CA TYR A 220 -9.66 -16.48 -18.22
C TYR A 220 -10.72 -16.47 -17.11
N VAL A 221 -11.64 -15.50 -17.11
CA VAL A 221 -12.77 -15.46 -16.15
C VAL A 221 -13.69 -16.67 -16.33
N ALA A 222 -14.01 -17.04 -17.58
CA ALA A 222 -14.80 -18.24 -17.87
C ALA A 222 -14.08 -19.52 -17.40
N PHE A 223 -12.79 -19.65 -17.72
CA PHE A 223 -11.93 -20.72 -17.23
C PHE A 223 -11.92 -20.80 -15.69
N ALA A 224 -11.76 -19.66 -15.00
CA ALA A 224 -11.69 -19.59 -13.55
C ALA A 224 -12.98 -20.11 -12.89
N ARG A 225 -14.16 -19.74 -13.43
CA ARG A 225 -15.45 -20.27 -12.97
C ARG A 225 -15.52 -21.78 -13.10
N ASP A 226 -15.14 -22.30 -14.26
CA ASP A 226 -15.26 -23.72 -14.57
C ASP A 226 -14.27 -24.56 -13.75
N ALA A 227 -13.03 -24.07 -13.59
CA ALA A 227 -11.99 -24.69 -12.77
C ALA A 227 -12.38 -24.74 -11.28
N LEU A 228 -12.92 -23.65 -10.72
CA LEU A 228 -13.38 -23.62 -9.33
C LEU A 228 -14.59 -24.52 -9.09
N THR A 229 -15.52 -24.56 -10.05
CA THR A 229 -16.69 -25.44 -9.99
C THR A 229 -16.26 -26.92 -9.98
N GLU A 230 -15.37 -27.31 -10.89
CA GLU A 230 -14.85 -28.68 -10.95
C GLU A 230 -14.01 -29.03 -9.72
N ALA A 231 -13.16 -28.13 -9.22
CA ALA A 231 -12.39 -28.36 -8.00
C ALA A 231 -13.31 -28.60 -6.79
N ALA A 232 -14.40 -27.82 -6.66
CA ALA A 232 -15.39 -28.02 -5.62
C ALA A 232 -16.14 -29.36 -5.78
N GLN A 233 -16.50 -29.74 -7.00
CA GLN A 233 -17.13 -31.04 -7.30
C GLN A 233 -16.19 -32.20 -6.99
N HIS A 234 -14.90 -32.10 -7.33
CA HIS A 234 -13.89 -33.12 -7.02
C HIS A 234 -13.76 -33.32 -5.51
N VAL A 235 -13.66 -32.23 -4.75
CA VAL A 235 -13.63 -32.29 -3.27
C VAL A 235 -14.92 -32.88 -2.71
N ALA A 236 -16.08 -32.50 -3.24
CA ALA A 236 -17.35 -33.08 -2.83
C ALA A 236 -17.42 -34.60 -3.11
N ALA A 237 -16.93 -35.05 -4.27
CA ALA A 237 -16.88 -36.47 -4.63
C ALA A 237 -15.94 -37.28 -3.72
N LEU A 238 -14.80 -36.70 -3.32
CA LEU A 238 -13.89 -37.29 -2.32
C LEU A 238 -14.59 -37.48 -0.97
N HIS A 239 -15.32 -36.47 -0.51
CA HIS A 239 -16.05 -36.52 0.76
C HIS A 239 -17.30 -37.42 0.72
N ALA A 240 -17.90 -37.59 -0.46
CA ALA A 240 -18.99 -38.53 -0.69
C ALA A 240 -18.52 -39.99 -0.85
N GLY A 241 -17.20 -40.24 -0.93
CA GLY A 241 -16.63 -41.57 -1.19
C GLY A 241 -16.77 -42.03 -2.65
N ALA A 242 -17.14 -41.14 -3.57
CA ALA A 242 -17.21 -41.42 -5.00
C ALA A 242 -15.83 -41.37 -5.69
N ALA A 243 -14.86 -40.71 -5.08
CA ALA A 243 -13.44 -40.72 -5.48
C ALA A 243 -12.56 -41.26 -4.34
N PRO A 244 -11.49 -42.02 -4.64
CA PRO A 244 -10.62 -42.56 -3.60
C PRO A 244 -9.85 -41.45 -2.89
N TYR A 245 -9.76 -41.56 -1.57
CA TYR A 245 -8.98 -40.63 -0.76
C TYR A 245 -7.53 -41.11 -0.61
N GLU A 246 -6.61 -40.29 -1.09
CA GLU A 246 -5.18 -40.38 -0.78
C GLU A 246 -4.73 -39.10 -0.07
N ALA A 247 -3.96 -39.25 1.01
CA ALA A 247 -3.48 -38.11 1.77
C ALA A 247 -2.58 -37.23 0.92
N ASP A 248 -2.88 -35.92 0.91
CA ASP A 248 -2.12 -34.88 0.21
C ASP A 248 -1.96 -35.08 -1.31
N ARG A 249 -2.95 -35.75 -1.93
CA ARG A 249 -2.92 -36.11 -3.37
C ARG A 249 -4.16 -35.71 -4.16
N ALA A 250 -5.13 -35.03 -3.55
CA ALA A 250 -6.30 -34.54 -4.27
C ALA A 250 -5.96 -33.47 -5.32
N PHE A 251 -4.88 -32.71 -5.11
CA PHE A 251 -4.38 -31.70 -6.05
C PHE A 251 -2.86 -31.65 -6.00
N THR A 252 -2.23 -31.55 -7.16
CA THR A 252 -0.79 -31.30 -7.25
C THR A 252 -0.46 -29.87 -6.80
N THR A 253 0.84 -29.54 -6.71
CA THR A 253 1.24 -28.15 -6.43
C THR A 253 0.88 -27.22 -7.59
N ASP A 254 0.94 -27.70 -8.83
CA ASP A 254 0.58 -26.90 -10.01
C ASP A 254 -0.92 -26.62 -10.05
N ASP A 255 -1.76 -27.64 -9.85
CA ASP A 255 -3.22 -27.47 -9.77
C ASP A 255 -3.61 -26.51 -8.65
N ALA A 256 -2.97 -26.62 -7.48
CA ALA A 256 -3.21 -25.73 -6.36
C ALA A 256 -3.00 -24.25 -6.72
N GLN A 257 -1.98 -23.93 -7.52
CA GLN A 257 -1.72 -22.55 -7.97
C GLN A 257 -2.77 -22.07 -8.97
N VAL A 258 -3.21 -22.94 -9.89
CA VAL A 258 -4.25 -22.61 -10.87
C VAL A 258 -5.58 -22.32 -10.18
N VAL A 259 -6.02 -23.21 -9.30
CA VAL A 259 -7.29 -23.06 -8.56
C VAL A 259 -7.24 -21.83 -7.64
N ALA A 260 -6.12 -21.59 -6.96
CA ALA A 260 -5.97 -20.40 -6.12
C ALA A 260 -5.96 -19.10 -6.94
N ARG A 261 -5.36 -19.09 -8.13
CA ARG A 261 -5.40 -17.94 -9.05
C ARG A 261 -6.81 -17.69 -9.58
N ALA A 262 -7.54 -18.74 -9.96
CA ALA A 262 -8.95 -18.65 -10.30
C ALA A 262 -9.79 -18.04 -9.16
N ALA A 263 -9.51 -18.44 -7.90
CA ALA A 263 -10.18 -17.86 -6.72
C ALA A 263 -9.87 -16.37 -6.55
N ARG A 264 -8.63 -15.94 -6.81
CA ARG A 264 -8.27 -14.51 -6.78
C ARG A 264 -8.96 -13.71 -7.88
N VAL A 265 -8.98 -14.22 -9.12
CA VAL A 265 -9.70 -13.58 -10.24
C VAL A 265 -11.18 -13.37 -9.90
N ALA A 266 -11.82 -14.41 -9.36
CA ALA A 266 -13.21 -14.34 -8.91
C ALA A 266 -13.42 -13.33 -7.77
N ALA A 267 -12.49 -13.27 -6.81
CA ALA A 267 -12.55 -12.37 -5.67
C ALA A 267 -12.29 -10.90 -6.06
N TYR A 268 -11.38 -10.64 -7.01
CA TYR A 268 -11.12 -9.31 -7.55
C TYR A 268 -12.39 -8.69 -8.13
N ARG A 269 -13.15 -9.50 -8.87
CA ARG A 269 -14.42 -9.13 -9.52
C ARG A 269 -15.65 -9.22 -8.60
N ASP A 270 -15.47 -9.61 -7.34
CA ASP A 270 -16.55 -9.92 -6.36
C ASP A 270 -17.67 -10.84 -6.91
N GLU A 271 -17.26 -11.83 -7.70
CA GLU A 271 -18.18 -12.69 -8.46
C GLU A 271 -19.12 -13.49 -7.55
N ALA A 272 -20.41 -13.48 -7.89
CA ALA A 272 -21.44 -14.13 -7.07
C ALA A 272 -21.27 -15.66 -6.98
N TRP A 273 -20.72 -16.27 -8.04
CA TRP A 273 -20.53 -17.72 -8.12
C TRP A 273 -19.37 -18.22 -7.24
N LEU A 274 -18.44 -17.37 -6.78
CA LEU A 274 -17.40 -17.77 -5.83
C LEU A 274 -17.96 -18.10 -4.45
N ARG A 275 -18.99 -17.36 -4.03
CA ARG A 275 -19.57 -17.36 -2.67
C ARG A 275 -19.97 -18.77 -2.19
N PRO A 276 -20.74 -19.57 -2.97
CA PRO A 276 -21.07 -20.93 -2.56
C PRO A 276 -19.92 -21.94 -2.71
N LEU A 277 -18.84 -21.60 -3.43
CA LEU A 277 -17.75 -22.53 -3.74
C LEU A 277 -16.60 -22.47 -2.72
N ILE A 278 -16.20 -21.25 -2.31
CA ILE A 278 -14.95 -21.06 -1.54
C ILE A 278 -14.97 -21.74 -0.16
N GLY A 279 -16.12 -21.72 0.52
CA GLY A 279 -16.32 -22.37 1.81
C GLY A 279 -16.08 -23.87 1.74
N PRO A 280 -16.94 -24.63 1.04
CA PRO A 280 -16.80 -26.07 0.88
C PRO A 280 -15.43 -26.49 0.33
N LEU A 281 -14.90 -25.76 -0.66
CA LEU A 281 -13.59 -26.04 -1.24
C LEU A 281 -12.49 -25.95 -0.17
N LEU A 282 -12.36 -24.81 0.51
CA LEU A 282 -11.30 -24.59 1.50
C LEU A 282 -11.42 -25.53 2.70
N THR A 283 -12.64 -25.72 3.24
CA THR A 283 -12.84 -26.64 4.36
C THR A 283 -12.57 -28.08 3.97
N GLY A 284 -13.01 -28.48 2.76
CA GLY A 284 -12.92 -29.84 2.27
C GLY A 284 -11.48 -30.28 1.98
N VAL A 285 -10.61 -29.37 1.54
CA VAL A 285 -9.17 -29.69 1.33
C VAL A 285 -8.37 -29.69 2.62
N CYS A 286 -8.89 -29.12 3.72
CA CYS A 286 -8.21 -29.04 5.01
C CYS A 286 -8.41 -30.27 5.91
N VAL A 287 -9.46 -31.07 5.66
CA VAL A 287 -9.86 -32.17 6.54
C VAL A 287 -10.10 -33.43 5.71
N ALA A 288 -9.46 -34.53 6.10
CA ALA A 288 -9.70 -35.82 5.49
C ALA A 288 -11.18 -36.25 5.63
N PRO A 289 -11.75 -36.97 4.64
CA PRO A 289 -13.09 -37.55 4.74
C PRO A 289 -13.17 -38.66 5.81
N THR A 290 -12.04 -39.06 6.39
CA THR A 290 -11.93 -40.07 7.45
C THR A 290 -11.55 -39.45 8.80
N ALA A 291 -11.36 -40.28 9.82
CA ALA A 291 -10.85 -39.84 11.13
C ALA A 291 -9.36 -39.47 11.13
N ALA A 292 -8.65 -39.62 10.00
CA ALA A 292 -7.23 -39.35 9.90
C ALA A 292 -6.89 -37.86 10.16
N LYS A 293 -5.71 -37.61 10.73
CA LYS A 293 -5.16 -36.27 10.97
C LYS A 293 -4.35 -35.76 9.76
N THR A 294 -4.93 -35.94 8.58
CA THR A 294 -4.34 -35.62 7.28
C THR A 294 -5.28 -34.69 6.51
N ALA A 295 -4.81 -34.14 5.40
CA ALA A 295 -5.57 -33.26 4.53
C ALA A 295 -5.62 -33.84 3.10
N PRO A 296 -6.74 -33.71 2.36
CA PRO A 296 -6.79 -34.06 0.94
C PRO A 296 -5.76 -33.33 0.08
N SER A 297 -5.50 -32.05 0.35
CA SER A 297 -4.42 -31.30 -0.30
C SER A 297 -3.93 -30.16 0.59
N GLN A 298 -2.69 -30.27 1.08
CA GLN A 298 -2.02 -29.21 1.82
C GLN A 298 -1.65 -28.04 0.90
N SER A 299 -1.20 -28.33 -0.33
CA SER A 299 -0.82 -27.31 -1.32
C SER A 299 -1.98 -26.38 -1.63
N LEU A 300 -3.16 -26.94 -1.95
CA LEU A 300 -4.35 -26.15 -2.26
C LEU A 300 -4.88 -25.42 -1.02
N ALA A 301 -4.91 -26.06 0.15
CA ALA A 301 -5.30 -25.39 1.39
C ALA A 301 -4.48 -24.13 1.65
N ILE A 302 -3.14 -24.23 1.57
CA ILE A 302 -2.25 -23.09 1.81
C ILE A 302 -2.38 -22.05 0.70
N ALA A 303 -2.50 -22.47 -0.57
CA ALA A 303 -2.66 -21.56 -1.70
C ALA A 303 -3.97 -20.74 -1.63
N LEU A 304 -5.09 -21.38 -1.24
CA LEU A 304 -6.35 -20.69 -0.99
C LEU A 304 -6.28 -19.77 0.24
N GLY A 305 -5.57 -20.16 1.30
CA GLY A 305 -5.30 -19.28 2.44
C GLY A 305 -4.60 -17.98 2.03
N HIS A 306 -3.60 -18.07 1.15
CA HIS A 306 -2.95 -16.89 0.57
C HIS A 306 -3.86 -16.11 -0.40
N ALA A 307 -4.70 -16.80 -1.19
CA ALA A 307 -5.66 -16.15 -2.07
C ALA A 307 -6.65 -15.28 -1.27
N VAL A 308 -7.20 -15.82 -0.18
CA VAL A 308 -8.10 -15.11 0.74
C VAL A 308 -7.38 -13.96 1.46
N GLU A 309 -6.12 -14.13 1.87
CA GLU A 309 -5.32 -13.04 2.43
C GLU A 309 -5.11 -11.90 1.44
N THR A 310 -4.80 -12.23 0.19
CA THR A 310 -4.44 -11.23 -0.83
C THR A 310 -5.67 -10.42 -1.24
N ILE A 311 -6.78 -11.10 -1.56
CA ILE A 311 -8.05 -10.45 -1.98
C ILE A 311 -9.21 -11.04 -1.18
N PRO A 312 -9.43 -10.53 0.03
CA PRO A 312 -10.46 -11.08 0.90
C PRO A 312 -11.86 -10.66 0.48
N THR A 313 -12.77 -11.62 0.57
CA THR A 313 -14.23 -11.42 0.59
C THR A 313 -14.78 -11.86 1.95
N PRO A 314 -15.99 -11.40 2.37
CA PRO A 314 -16.62 -11.91 3.58
C PRO A 314 -16.71 -13.45 3.62
N GLU A 315 -17.05 -14.07 2.49
CA GLU A 315 -17.12 -15.52 2.34
C GLU A 315 -15.74 -16.18 2.45
N GLY A 316 -14.71 -15.60 1.83
CA GLY A 316 -13.35 -16.12 1.92
C GLY A 316 -12.81 -16.07 3.35
N VAL A 317 -12.99 -14.94 4.04
CA VAL A 317 -12.56 -14.79 5.44
C VAL A 317 -13.37 -15.71 6.36
N ARG A 318 -14.69 -15.89 6.10
CA ARG A 318 -15.51 -16.88 6.81
C ARG A 318 -14.98 -18.31 6.58
N ALA A 319 -14.75 -18.70 5.32
CA ALA A 319 -14.21 -20.00 4.95
C ALA A 319 -12.88 -20.29 5.64
N LEU A 320 -12.00 -19.28 5.75
CA LEU A 320 -10.72 -19.40 6.44
C LEU A 320 -10.89 -19.64 7.96
N ARG A 321 -11.83 -18.93 8.60
CA ARG A 321 -12.16 -19.16 10.03
C ARG A 321 -12.75 -20.55 10.24
N ASP A 322 -13.66 -20.97 9.38
CA ASP A 322 -14.34 -22.26 9.48
C ASP A 322 -13.34 -23.41 9.26
N ALA A 323 -12.45 -23.29 8.27
CA ALA A 323 -11.36 -24.23 8.04
C ALA A 323 -10.41 -24.32 9.26
N LEU A 324 -10.05 -23.19 9.86
CA LEU A 324 -9.23 -23.14 11.09
C LEU A 324 -9.88 -23.81 12.30
N ALA A 325 -11.21 -23.80 12.37
CA ALA A 325 -11.95 -24.45 13.45
C ALA A 325 -11.95 -25.98 13.36
N ILE A 326 -11.85 -26.53 12.13
CA ILE A 326 -11.97 -27.97 11.89
C ILE A 326 -10.66 -28.67 11.49
N VAL A 327 -9.65 -27.92 11.04
CA VAL A 327 -8.39 -28.47 10.54
C VAL A 327 -7.67 -29.29 11.60
N ARG A 328 -7.29 -30.52 11.23
CA ARG A 328 -6.59 -31.47 12.12
C ARG A 328 -5.08 -31.53 11.85
N HIS A 329 -4.65 -31.11 10.65
CA HIS A 329 -3.26 -31.13 10.25
C HIS A 329 -2.50 -29.89 10.75
N ALA A 330 -1.53 -30.08 11.64
CA ALA A 330 -0.85 -28.99 12.36
C ALA A 330 -0.10 -28.00 11.44
N GLY A 331 0.51 -28.48 10.36
CA GLY A 331 1.23 -27.63 9.41
C GLY A 331 0.29 -26.69 8.64
N VAL A 332 -0.86 -27.21 8.21
CA VAL A 332 -1.90 -26.43 7.51
C VAL A 332 -2.53 -25.43 8.48
N GLN A 333 -2.87 -25.87 9.70
CA GLN A 333 -3.40 -25.00 10.74
C GLN A 333 -2.49 -23.80 11.01
N LYS A 334 -1.17 -24.04 11.19
CA LYS A 334 -0.18 -22.98 11.44
C LYS A 334 -0.08 -22.00 10.27
N LYS A 335 -0.19 -22.47 9.02
CA LYS A 335 -0.13 -21.62 7.83
C LYS A 335 -1.40 -20.77 7.70
N LEU A 336 -2.58 -21.38 7.74
CA LEU A 336 -3.86 -20.67 7.66
C LEU A 336 -4.04 -19.65 8.80
N ALA A 337 -3.56 -19.97 10.01
CA ALA A 337 -3.63 -19.04 11.14
C ALA A 337 -2.81 -17.77 10.92
N ARG A 338 -1.73 -17.84 10.11
CA ARG A 338 -0.93 -16.67 9.73
C ARG A 338 -1.65 -15.79 8.70
N ASN A 339 -2.53 -16.37 7.88
CA ASN A 339 -3.27 -15.64 6.84
C ASN A 339 -4.49 -14.90 7.41
N LEU A 340 -5.11 -15.38 8.50
CA LEU A 340 -6.40 -14.85 8.97
C LEU A 340 -6.38 -13.36 9.34
N LYS A 341 -5.43 -12.93 10.19
CA LYS A 341 -5.39 -11.54 10.64
C LYS A 341 -5.05 -10.57 9.50
N PRO A 342 -4.09 -10.87 8.61
CA PRO A 342 -3.90 -10.11 7.37
C PRO A 342 -5.15 -10.06 6.48
N ALA A 343 -5.84 -11.18 6.26
CA ALA A 343 -7.07 -11.22 5.47
C ALA A 343 -8.18 -10.35 6.07
N GLU A 344 -8.34 -10.39 7.39
CA GLU A 344 -9.26 -9.54 8.14
C GLU A 344 -8.92 -8.05 7.96
N ARG A 345 -7.64 -7.70 8.03
CA ARG A 345 -7.18 -6.33 7.80
C ARG A 345 -7.44 -5.87 6.36
N ALA A 346 -7.05 -6.68 5.37
CA ALA A 346 -7.24 -6.36 3.96
C ALA A 346 -8.72 -6.29 3.56
N LEU A 347 -9.62 -7.03 4.24
CA LEU A 347 -11.06 -6.88 4.06
C LEU A 347 -11.55 -5.53 4.55
N GLY A 348 -10.93 -5.02 5.63
CA GLY A 348 -11.09 -3.65 6.11
C GLY A 348 -10.77 -2.58 5.06
N GLU A 349 -9.97 -2.91 4.05
CA GLU A 349 -9.61 -2.02 2.95
C GLU A 349 -10.47 -2.29 1.69
N ARG A 350 -11.58 -3.02 1.81
CA ARG A 350 -12.54 -3.30 0.71
C ARG A 350 -13.98 -3.03 1.14
N PRO A 351 -14.35 -1.79 1.48
CA PRO A 351 -15.56 -1.49 2.22
C PRO A 351 -16.86 -1.86 1.48
N HIS A 352 -16.95 -1.68 0.15
CA HIS A 352 -18.10 -2.15 -0.64
C HIS A 352 -18.31 -3.66 -0.53
N THR A 353 -17.26 -4.45 -0.74
CA THR A 353 -17.31 -5.91 -0.61
C THR A 353 -17.58 -6.34 0.84
N ALA A 354 -16.99 -5.63 1.81
CA ALA A 354 -17.05 -5.98 3.21
C ALA A 354 -18.45 -5.81 3.81
N LEU A 355 -19.27 -4.85 3.33
CA LEU A 355 -20.64 -4.65 3.80
C LEU A 355 -21.53 -5.90 3.69
N ARG A 356 -21.21 -6.86 2.81
CA ARG A 356 -21.99 -8.10 2.70
C ARG A 356 -21.95 -8.92 4.00
N MET A 357 -20.93 -8.73 4.85
CA MET A 357 -20.84 -9.40 6.15
C MET A 357 -21.93 -9.00 7.15
N THR A 358 -22.66 -7.90 6.92
CA THR A 358 -23.72 -7.45 7.83
C THR A 358 -24.98 -8.30 7.73
N LEU A 359 -25.22 -8.96 6.60
CA LEU A 359 -26.44 -9.73 6.34
C LEU A 359 -26.50 -11.06 7.13
N ASP A 360 -25.36 -11.72 7.31
CA ASP A 360 -25.31 -13.11 7.80
C ASP A 360 -25.05 -13.23 9.32
N ALA A 361 -25.13 -12.12 10.06
CA ALA A 361 -24.51 -12.00 11.38
C ALA A 361 -25.43 -11.52 12.51
N LYS A 362 -25.38 -12.21 13.66
CA LYS A 362 -25.73 -11.59 14.95
C LYS A 362 -24.61 -10.60 15.32
N PRO A 363 -24.91 -9.36 15.73
CA PRO A 363 -23.88 -8.38 16.08
C PRO A 363 -22.98 -8.89 17.21
N ASP A 364 -21.71 -9.15 16.89
CA ASP A 364 -20.66 -9.35 17.91
C ASP A 364 -19.62 -8.21 17.88
N LYS A 365 -18.80 -8.14 18.94
CA LYS A 365 -17.78 -7.08 19.10
C LYS A 365 -16.73 -7.11 17.98
N LYS A 366 -16.39 -8.29 17.45
CA LYS A 366 -15.37 -8.43 16.40
C LYS A 366 -15.90 -7.97 15.05
N GLN A 367 -17.15 -8.30 14.73
CA GLN A 367 -17.83 -7.86 13.52
C GLN A 367 -18.06 -6.36 13.52
N LEU A 368 -18.46 -5.77 14.65
CA LEU A 368 -18.57 -4.31 14.76
C LEU A 368 -17.21 -3.61 14.60
N ALA A 369 -16.14 -4.18 15.15
CA ALA A 369 -14.79 -3.64 14.96
C ALA A 369 -14.31 -3.79 13.51
N MET A 370 -14.63 -4.91 12.85
CA MET A 370 -14.35 -5.13 11.44
C MET A 370 -15.10 -4.13 10.57
N LEU A 371 -16.42 -3.99 10.77
CA LEU A 371 -17.25 -3.03 10.05
C LEU A 371 -16.75 -1.59 10.28
N ALA A 372 -16.34 -1.23 11.51
CA ALA A 372 -15.74 0.07 11.77
C ALA A 372 -14.44 0.30 10.98
N THR A 373 -13.56 -0.70 10.93
CA THR A 373 -12.33 -0.63 10.13
C THR A 373 -12.64 -0.47 8.64
N CYS A 374 -13.64 -1.23 8.14
CA CYS A 374 -14.13 -1.12 6.76
C CYS A 374 -14.65 0.30 6.46
N MET A 375 -15.57 0.79 7.28
CA MET A 375 -16.20 2.09 7.07
C MET A 375 -15.21 3.25 7.22
N GLU A 376 -14.18 3.12 8.06
CA GLU A 376 -13.10 4.11 8.15
C GLU A 376 -12.24 4.13 6.89
N ALA A 377 -12.00 2.98 6.24
CA ALA A 377 -11.38 2.97 4.92
C ALA A 377 -12.23 3.66 3.84
N GLY A 378 -13.56 3.67 4.03
CA GLY A 378 -14.50 4.40 3.19
C GLY A 378 -14.22 5.91 3.08
N PHE A 379 -13.52 6.53 4.05
CA PHE A 379 -13.14 7.95 3.95
C PHE A 379 -12.15 8.21 2.80
N TRP A 380 -11.14 7.35 2.65
CA TRP A 380 -10.12 7.53 1.61
C TRP A 380 -10.38 6.72 0.33
N GLN A 381 -11.40 5.85 0.32
CA GLN A 381 -11.92 5.22 -0.91
C GLN A 381 -13.07 5.98 -1.53
N SER A 382 -13.44 7.15 -0.98
CA SER A 382 -14.57 7.96 -1.43
C SER A 382 -15.88 7.16 -1.54
N MET A 383 -16.09 6.23 -0.59
CA MET A 383 -17.22 5.30 -0.63
C MET A 383 -18.56 6.04 -0.47
N THR A 384 -19.46 5.82 -1.42
CA THR A 384 -20.87 6.22 -1.34
C THR A 384 -21.78 5.00 -1.51
N LEU A 385 -22.98 5.10 -0.95
CA LEU A 385 -24.02 4.08 -1.04
C LEU A 385 -25.31 4.73 -1.52
N GLY A 386 -26.00 4.07 -2.44
CA GLY A 386 -27.38 4.44 -2.73
C GLY A 386 -28.27 4.23 -1.50
N HIS A 387 -29.34 5.02 -1.37
CA HIS A 387 -30.28 4.90 -0.24
C HIS A 387 -30.75 3.46 0.03
N ALA A 388 -31.10 2.70 -1.01
CA ALA A 388 -31.56 1.31 -0.88
C ALA A 388 -30.49 0.37 -0.33
N GLU A 389 -29.24 0.50 -0.80
CA GLU A 389 -28.12 -0.32 -0.33
C GLU A 389 -27.75 0.03 1.11
N TRP A 390 -27.67 1.33 1.44
CA TRP A 390 -27.46 1.77 2.82
C TRP A 390 -28.54 1.20 3.76
N ARG A 391 -29.80 1.24 3.34
CA ARG A 391 -30.91 0.68 4.09
C ARG A 391 -30.76 -0.83 4.32
N GLU A 392 -30.55 -1.60 3.25
CA GLU A 392 -30.38 -3.06 3.30
C GLU A 392 -29.20 -3.46 4.20
N ARG A 393 -28.03 -2.84 4.00
CA ARG A 393 -26.76 -3.27 4.60
C ARG A 393 -26.51 -2.73 6.00
N LEU A 394 -26.98 -1.51 6.29
CA LEU A 394 -26.59 -0.78 7.50
C LEU A 394 -27.77 -0.47 8.42
N VAL A 395 -29.01 -0.69 8.01
CA VAL A 395 -30.18 -0.36 8.85
C VAL A 395 -31.07 -1.57 9.10
N ASP A 396 -31.38 -2.34 8.05
CA ASP A 396 -32.25 -3.51 8.18
C ASP A 396 -31.47 -4.75 8.66
N ALA A 397 -30.16 -4.79 8.41
CA ALA A 397 -29.27 -5.82 8.93
C ALA A 397 -28.91 -5.58 10.41
N PRO A 398 -29.06 -6.55 11.34
CA PRO A 398 -28.83 -6.33 12.77
C PRO A 398 -27.43 -5.82 13.14
N ALA A 399 -26.38 -6.35 12.50
CA ALA A 399 -25.00 -5.90 12.71
C ALA A 399 -24.77 -4.49 12.14
N GLY A 400 -25.35 -4.20 10.98
CA GLY A 400 -25.34 -2.88 10.37
C GLY A 400 -26.05 -1.84 11.25
N ALA A 401 -27.27 -2.15 11.72
CA ALA A 401 -28.10 -1.25 12.52
C ALA A 401 -27.40 -0.75 13.79
N ALA A 402 -26.71 -1.67 14.48
CA ALA A 402 -25.94 -1.35 15.68
C ALA A 402 -24.76 -0.40 15.41
N PHE A 403 -24.21 -0.43 14.20
CA PHE A 403 -23.18 0.50 13.73
C PHE A 403 -23.79 1.83 13.28
N ALA A 404 -24.82 1.80 12.42
CA ALA A 404 -25.44 2.99 11.84
C ALA A 404 -26.06 3.91 12.89
N ALA A 405 -26.70 3.35 13.93
CA ALA A 405 -27.31 4.12 15.02
C ALA A 405 -26.31 4.90 15.89
N ARG A 406 -25.00 4.66 15.73
CA ARG A 406 -23.91 5.31 16.50
C ARG A 406 -22.97 6.12 15.61
N THR A 407 -23.31 6.28 14.33
CA THR A 407 -22.50 7.00 13.34
C THR A 407 -23.32 8.10 12.70
N ILE A 408 -22.62 9.15 12.31
CA ILE A 408 -23.18 10.30 11.59
C ILE A 408 -23.04 10.02 10.10
N TRP A 409 -24.10 10.23 9.35
CA TRP A 409 -24.18 10.01 7.92
C TRP A 409 -24.36 11.34 7.22
N HIS A 410 -23.95 11.40 5.95
CA HIS A 410 -24.11 12.56 5.09
C HIS A 410 -24.81 12.09 3.81
N ALA A 411 -26.02 12.58 3.56
CA ALA A 411 -26.74 12.39 2.31
C ALA A 411 -26.47 13.57 1.37
N ARG A 412 -26.32 13.26 0.08
CA ARG A 412 -26.27 14.24 -1.00
C ARG A 412 -27.36 13.91 -2.02
N GLY A 413 -28.31 14.82 -2.22
CA GLY A 413 -29.32 14.72 -3.26
C GLY A 413 -28.76 15.07 -4.65
N ARG A 414 -29.48 14.70 -5.71
CA ARG A 414 -29.09 15.06 -7.10
C ARG A 414 -29.13 16.56 -7.36
N ASP A 415 -29.95 17.30 -6.62
CA ASP A 415 -30.02 18.77 -6.66
C ASP A 415 -28.82 19.45 -5.98
N GLY A 416 -27.89 18.67 -5.41
CA GLY A 416 -26.73 19.17 -4.68
C GLY A 416 -27.02 19.51 -3.21
N SER A 417 -28.26 19.33 -2.74
CA SER A 417 -28.58 19.48 -1.33
C SER A 417 -27.82 18.44 -0.49
N THR A 418 -27.30 18.88 0.65
CA THR A 418 -26.54 18.04 1.58
C THR A 418 -27.17 18.09 2.96
N GLN A 419 -27.29 16.94 3.61
CA GLN A 419 -27.84 16.82 4.95
C GLN A 419 -27.06 15.79 5.75
N SER A 420 -26.70 16.15 6.98
CA SER A 420 -26.13 15.19 7.94
C SER A 420 -27.18 14.65 8.90
N PHE A 421 -27.06 13.38 9.25
CA PHE A 421 -28.06 12.71 10.07
C PHE A 421 -27.55 11.50 10.84
N MET A 422 -28.32 11.04 11.83
CA MET A 422 -28.18 9.74 12.47
C MET A 422 -29.51 9.00 12.44
N PRO A 423 -29.53 7.68 12.14
CA PRO A 423 -30.76 6.89 12.25
C PRO A 423 -31.06 6.55 13.71
N GLU A 424 -32.28 6.86 14.16
CA GLU A 424 -32.87 6.30 15.37
C GLU A 424 -33.69 5.06 15.00
N ILE A 425 -33.29 3.89 15.49
CA ILE A 425 -33.90 2.60 15.16
C ILE A 425 -34.56 2.04 16.42
N ALA A 426 -35.90 2.02 16.45
CA ALA A 426 -36.67 1.53 17.58
C ALA A 426 -37.86 0.69 17.12
N LYS A 427 -37.94 -0.56 17.60
CA LYS A 427 -39.04 -1.50 17.28
C LYS A 427 -39.34 -1.63 15.77
N GLY A 428 -38.30 -1.62 14.93
CA GLY A 428 -38.43 -1.69 13.47
C GLY A 428 -38.80 -0.37 12.78
N LYS A 429 -39.17 0.68 13.53
CA LYS A 429 -39.33 2.03 13.00
C LYS A 429 -37.97 2.71 12.94
N VAL A 430 -37.70 3.39 11.82
CA VAL A 430 -36.49 4.18 11.63
C VAL A 430 -36.87 5.61 11.38
N VAL A 431 -36.27 6.51 12.14
CA VAL A 431 -36.42 7.96 12.00
C VAL A 431 -35.02 8.55 11.84
N LEU A 432 -34.77 9.28 10.77
CA LEU A 432 -33.50 9.99 10.59
C LEU A 432 -33.57 11.31 11.37
N ARG A 433 -32.50 11.64 12.08
CA ARG A 433 -32.41 12.89 12.86
C ARG A 433 -31.20 13.72 12.50
N ASP A 434 -31.38 15.02 12.41
CA ASP A 434 -30.30 15.98 12.32
C ASP A 434 -29.54 16.13 13.66
N ALA A 435 -28.55 17.03 13.69
CA ALA A 435 -27.75 17.31 14.89
C ALA A 435 -28.58 17.91 16.04
N ALA A 436 -29.65 18.64 15.73
CA ALA A 436 -30.59 19.22 16.70
C ALA A 436 -31.60 18.18 17.23
N GLY A 437 -31.72 17.03 16.57
CA GLY A 437 -32.66 15.97 16.91
C GLY A 437 -34.00 16.05 16.18
N HIS A 438 -34.19 16.97 15.24
CA HIS A 438 -35.39 17.03 14.42
C HIS A 438 -35.44 15.86 13.44
N ALA A 439 -36.65 15.35 13.19
CA ALA A 439 -36.84 14.33 12.18
C ALA A 439 -36.63 14.93 10.78
N ILE A 440 -35.88 14.24 9.93
CA ILE A 440 -35.66 14.64 8.54
C ILE A 440 -35.98 13.48 7.60
N ASP A 441 -36.28 13.83 6.35
CA ASP A 441 -36.40 12.88 5.24
C ASP A 441 -35.27 13.15 4.24
N ILE A 442 -34.73 12.09 3.64
CA ILE A 442 -33.74 12.17 2.56
C ILE A 442 -34.34 11.64 1.27
N ALA A 443 -33.94 12.19 0.12
CA ALA A 443 -34.44 11.74 -1.17
C ALA A 443 -34.01 10.29 -1.44
N GLY A 444 -34.89 9.48 -2.03
CA GLY A 444 -34.63 8.06 -2.30
C GLY A 444 -33.51 7.79 -3.31
N ASP A 445 -33.05 8.82 -4.02
CA ASP A 445 -31.92 8.81 -4.93
C ASP A 445 -30.68 9.53 -4.39
N SER A 446 -30.63 9.76 -3.07
CA SER A 446 -29.47 10.36 -2.42
C SER A 446 -28.29 9.38 -2.37
N ASP A 447 -27.10 9.92 -2.57
CA ASP A 447 -25.84 9.25 -2.25
C ASP A 447 -25.54 9.45 -0.76
N ILE A 448 -25.33 8.37 -0.04
CA ILE A 448 -25.09 8.34 1.40
C ILE A 448 -23.64 7.93 1.66
N ARG A 449 -22.93 8.71 2.47
CA ARG A 449 -21.58 8.40 2.93
C ARG A 449 -21.44 8.61 4.43
N LEU A 450 -20.35 8.11 4.98
CA LEU A 450 -19.97 8.40 6.36
C LEU A 450 -19.64 9.90 6.48
N TRP A 451 -20.19 10.58 7.47
CA TRP A 451 -19.92 12.00 7.70
C TRP A 451 -18.45 12.22 8.11
N HIS A 452 -17.82 13.23 7.53
CA HIS A 452 -16.46 13.66 7.84
C HIS A 452 -16.47 15.14 8.22
N PRO A 453 -15.77 15.57 9.29
CA PRO A 453 -15.84 16.94 9.80
C PRO A 453 -15.42 18.02 8.80
N LEU A 454 -14.51 17.69 7.86
CA LEU A 454 -14.11 18.58 6.76
C LEU A 454 -15.27 19.02 5.84
N LEU A 455 -16.37 18.28 5.84
CA LEU A 455 -17.53 18.52 4.98
C LEU A 455 -18.60 19.39 5.66
N ALA A 456 -18.45 19.64 6.95
CA ALA A 456 -19.35 20.43 7.77
C ALA A 456 -18.70 21.79 8.08
N ASP A 457 -19.51 22.80 8.36
CA ASP A 457 -19.01 24.05 8.95
C ASP A 457 -18.76 23.91 10.47
N ALA A 458 -18.26 24.97 11.09
CA ALA A 458 -17.93 24.96 12.52
C ALA A 458 -19.16 24.73 13.42
N ASP A 459 -20.32 25.28 13.04
CA ASP A 459 -21.54 25.19 13.82
C ASP A 459 -22.13 23.78 13.77
N GLU A 460 -22.16 23.16 12.59
CA GLU A 460 -22.59 21.79 12.41
C GLU A 460 -21.65 20.81 13.15
N ARG A 461 -20.33 21.00 13.05
CA ARG A 461 -19.36 20.18 13.81
C ARG A 461 -19.62 20.26 15.32
N LEU A 462 -19.79 21.47 15.85
CA LEU A 462 -20.08 21.70 17.27
C LEU A 462 -21.43 21.10 17.68
N ALA A 463 -22.46 21.21 16.84
CA ALA A 463 -23.77 20.62 17.07
C ALA A 463 -23.68 19.08 17.18
N TRP A 464 -22.96 18.43 16.26
CA TRP A 464 -22.74 16.98 16.34
C TRP A 464 -21.91 16.56 17.56
N GLN A 465 -20.84 17.30 17.90
CA GLN A 465 -20.07 17.03 19.11
C GLN A 465 -20.95 17.07 20.36
N ARG A 466 -21.80 18.11 20.49
CA ARG A 466 -22.77 18.23 21.58
C ARG A 466 -23.78 17.10 21.59
N ALA A 467 -24.31 16.72 20.42
CA ALA A 467 -25.27 15.63 20.29
C ALA A 467 -24.68 14.26 20.70
N ILE A 468 -23.44 13.97 20.28
CA ILE A 468 -22.73 12.73 20.64
C ILE A 468 -22.44 12.67 22.14
N VAL A 469 -21.94 13.76 22.73
CA VAL A 469 -21.66 13.85 24.17
C VAL A 469 -22.95 13.76 25.00
N GLY A 470 -23.98 14.53 24.62
CA GLY A 470 -25.26 14.58 25.33
C GLY A 470 -26.01 13.25 25.33
N ARG A 471 -25.83 12.43 24.30
CA ARG A 471 -26.39 11.08 24.20
C ARG A 471 -25.47 9.99 24.77
N THR A 472 -24.26 10.34 25.25
CA THR A 472 -23.24 9.38 25.73
C THR A 472 -22.90 8.31 24.68
N LEU A 473 -22.90 8.70 23.40
CA LEU A 473 -22.69 7.77 22.30
C LEU A 473 -21.21 7.49 22.09
N ARG A 474 -20.83 6.22 22.22
CA ARG A 474 -19.51 5.75 21.80
C ARG A 474 -19.54 5.46 20.30
N GLN A 475 -18.95 6.36 19.51
CA GLN A 475 -18.86 6.15 18.06
C GLN A 475 -17.92 4.97 17.75
N PRO A 476 -18.32 4.05 16.84
CA PRO A 476 -17.47 2.94 16.42
C PRO A 476 -16.30 3.40 15.54
N VAL A 477 -16.48 4.51 14.82
CA VAL A 477 -15.45 5.23 14.06
C VAL A 477 -15.38 6.65 14.62
N ARG A 478 -14.18 7.22 14.77
CA ARG A 478 -14.04 8.60 15.24
C ARG A 478 -14.53 9.55 14.14
N GLN A 479 -15.62 10.28 14.39
CA GLN A 479 -16.20 11.26 13.45
C GLN A 479 -16.30 12.66 14.06
N ALA A 480 -17.16 12.86 15.07
CA ALA A 480 -17.44 14.21 15.60
C ALA A 480 -16.20 14.89 16.19
N PHE A 481 -15.26 14.09 16.71
CA PHE A 481 -13.99 14.55 17.28
C PHE A 481 -12.79 14.17 16.41
N ARG A 482 -13.00 13.84 15.13
CA ARG A 482 -11.94 13.45 14.20
C ARG A 482 -11.12 14.67 13.78
N GLU A 483 -9.80 14.55 13.80
CA GLU A 483 -8.89 15.53 13.23
C GLU A 483 -9.05 15.59 11.70
N TYR A 484 -9.04 16.78 11.11
CA TYR A 484 -9.13 16.96 9.65
C TYR A 484 -8.09 17.96 9.16
N TYR A 485 -7.62 17.81 7.93
CA TYR A 485 -6.54 18.62 7.37
C TYR A 485 -6.98 19.26 6.06
N VAL A 486 -6.58 20.52 5.87
CA VAL A 486 -6.78 21.30 4.64
C VAL A 486 -5.41 21.60 4.05
N PRO A 487 -5.21 21.48 2.73
CA PRO A 487 -3.98 21.95 2.08
C PRO A 487 -3.74 23.45 2.34
N ALA A 488 -2.48 23.87 2.35
CA ALA A 488 -2.17 25.30 2.33
C ALA A 488 -2.62 25.92 1.00
N ASP A 489 -3.03 27.20 1.01
CA ASP A 489 -3.56 27.88 -0.18
C ASP A 489 -2.60 27.85 -1.38
N GLY A 490 -1.28 27.85 -1.12
CA GLY A 490 -0.23 27.81 -2.15
C GLY A 490 0.10 26.41 -2.69
N ASP A 491 -0.37 25.34 -2.04
CA ASP A 491 0.01 23.95 -2.38
C ASP A 491 -0.84 23.37 -3.53
N ALA A 492 -1.91 24.06 -3.96
CA ALA A 492 -2.91 23.49 -4.87
C ALA A 492 -2.34 22.96 -6.20
N SER A 493 -1.35 23.66 -6.78
CA SER A 493 -0.69 23.24 -8.04
C SER A 493 0.54 22.35 -7.82
N ALA A 494 0.99 22.17 -6.58
CA ALA A 494 2.13 21.32 -6.25
C ALA A 494 1.69 19.86 -6.05
N SER A 495 2.61 18.93 -6.25
CA SER A 495 2.40 17.50 -5.93
C SER A 495 3.05 17.12 -4.60
N ASP A 496 3.47 18.09 -3.81
CA ASP A 496 4.08 17.88 -2.52
C ASP A 496 3.66 18.94 -1.50
N SER A 497 3.62 18.56 -0.22
CA SER A 497 3.28 19.45 0.88
C SER A 497 4.33 19.40 1.98
N ALA A 498 4.65 20.57 2.53
CA ALA A 498 5.58 20.74 3.65
C ALA A 498 4.93 20.59 5.04
N MET A 499 3.64 20.27 5.12
CA MET A 499 2.83 20.21 6.37
C MET A 499 3.46 19.42 7.53
N PHE A 500 4.30 18.43 7.22
CA PHE A 500 4.97 17.56 8.20
C PHE A 500 6.49 17.72 8.24
N GLU A 501 7.05 18.67 7.49
CA GLU A 501 8.50 18.88 7.40
C GLU A 501 9.09 19.37 8.73
N GLY A 502 10.36 19.04 8.98
CA GLY A 502 11.13 19.60 10.09
C GLY A 502 10.93 18.95 11.46
N HIS A 503 10.42 17.72 11.52
CA HIS A 503 10.36 16.92 12.75
C HIS A 503 11.47 15.87 12.73
N VAL A 504 12.27 15.78 13.79
CA VAL A 504 13.28 14.72 13.93
C VAL A 504 12.59 13.46 14.44
N LEU A 505 12.62 12.39 13.65
CA LEU A 505 11.93 11.13 13.87
C LEU A 505 12.92 10.02 14.25
N SER A 506 12.61 9.24 15.28
CA SER A 506 13.35 8.01 15.58
C SER A 506 12.91 6.88 14.63
N SER A 507 13.85 6.22 13.95
CA SER A 507 13.54 5.27 12.87
C SER A 507 12.83 4.00 13.37
N ARG A 508 13.21 3.49 14.55
CA ARG A 508 12.64 2.26 15.13
C ARG A 508 11.13 2.38 15.43
N PRO A 509 10.65 3.38 16.19
CA PRO A 509 9.22 3.58 16.39
C PRO A 509 8.51 3.92 15.09
N LEU A 510 9.13 4.73 14.21
CA LEU A 510 8.58 5.10 12.89
C LEU A 510 8.27 3.86 12.05
N VAL A 511 9.25 2.99 11.77
CA VAL A 511 9.07 1.76 10.98
C VAL A 511 8.05 0.83 11.65
N GLY A 512 8.06 0.77 12.99
CA GLY A 512 7.12 -0.05 13.77
C GLY A 512 5.66 0.42 13.68
N VAL A 513 5.40 1.74 13.65
CA VAL A 513 4.04 2.27 13.41
C VAL A 513 3.68 2.21 11.93
N ALA A 514 4.59 2.57 11.03
CA ALA A 514 4.42 2.52 9.58
C ALA A 514 3.88 1.17 9.11
N ARG A 515 4.55 0.07 9.50
CA ARG A 515 4.12 -1.29 9.16
C ARG A 515 2.74 -1.65 9.73
N ARG A 516 2.41 -1.17 10.93
CA ARG A 516 1.10 -1.39 11.55
C ARG A 516 0.01 -0.60 10.84
N GLU A 517 0.33 0.57 10.31
CA GLU A 517 -0.58 1.46 9.59
C GLU A 517 -0.59 1.26 8.07
N GLY A 518 0.12 0.25 7.56
CA GLY A 518 0.02 -0.16 6.14
C GLY A 518 0.96 0.59 5.22
N TRP A 519 1.95 1.29 5.78
CA TRP A 519 3.03 1.90 5.03
C TRP A 519 4.14 0.87 4.77
N SER A 520 4.71 0.93 3.58
CA SER A 520 5.86 0.14 3.15
C SER A 520 7.09 1.04 2.98
N ILE A 521 8.27 0.47 3.12
CA ILE A 521 9.53 1.19 2.90
C ILE A 521 9.74 1.28 1.39
N ARG A 522 10.06 2.48 0.89
CA ARG A 522 10.35 2.72 -0.53
C ARG A 522 11.60 1.93 -0.97
N ALA A 523 11.72 1.60 -2.25
CA ALA A 523 12.83 0.79 -2.75
C ALA A 523 14.24 1.37 -2.45
N TYR A 524 14.32 2.68 -2.28
CA TYR A 524 15.55 3.41 -1.96
C TYR A 524 15.78 3.63 -0.46
N ASP A 525 14.91 3.05 0.38
CA ASP A 525 14.95 3.16 1.85
C ASP A 525 14.89 4.62 2.37
N ASP A 526 14.45 5.58 1.56
CA ASP A 526 14.45 7.04 1.83
C ASP A 526 13.08 7.60 2.21
N GLY A 527 12.07 6.73 2.32
CA GLY A 527 10.71 7.14 2.62
C GLY A 527 9.76 5.99 2.86
N LEU A 528 8.54 6.35 3.26
CA LEU A 528 7.44 5.44 3.49
C LEU A 528 6.35 5.70 2.46
N VAL A 529 5.86 4.65 1.80
CA VAL A 529 4.82 4.72 0.78
C VAL A 529 3.57 3.97 1.21
N ARG A 530 2.40 4.58 0.98
CA ARG A 530 1.08 3.98 1.20
C ARG A 530 0.11 4.44 0.12
N GLU A 531 -0.80 3.55 -0.25
CA GLU A 531 -1.86 3.81 -1.23
C GLU A 531 -3.19 4.05 -0.53
N PHE A 532 -3.95 5.02 -1.03
CA PHE A 532 -5.25 5.51 -0.57
C PHE A 532 -6.19 5.58 -1.78
N GLY A 533 -6.68 4.42 -2.22
CA GLY A 533 -7.42 4.32 -3.48
C GLY A 533 -6.50 4.48 -4.69
N ASP A 534 -6.79 5.43 -5.57
CA ASP A 534 -5.98 5.79 -6.73
C ASP A 534 -4.82 6.75 -6.41
N VAL A 535 -4.74 7.23 -5.16
CA VAL A 535 -3.71 8.16 -4.68
C VAL A 535 -2.63 7.42 -3.91
N ARG A 536 -1.37 7.61 -4.28
CA ARG A 536 -0.19 7.16 -3.53
C ARG A 536 0.41 8.35 -2.80
N ALA A 537 0.71 8.15 -1.53
CA ALA A 537 1.41 9.11 -0.70
C ALA A 537 2.79 8.58 -0.34
N THR A 538 3.82 9.39 -0.57
CA THR A 538 5.20 9.11 -0.17
C THR A 538 5.64 10.12 0.88
N PHE A 539 5.92 9.64 2.09
CA PHE A 539 6.45 10.43 3.19
C PHE A 539 7.96 10.27 3.27
N PHE A 540 8.70 11.30 2.85
CA PHE A 540 10.16 11.29 2.83
C PHE A 540 10.77 11.57 4.21
N VAL A 541 11.88 10.91 4.51
CA VAL A 541 12.64 11.11 5.74
C VAL A 541 14.13 11.06 5.43
N ASP A 542 14.91 11.98 5.98
CA ASP A 542 16.38 12.01 5.83
C ASP A 542 17.08 10.93 6.67
N ALA A 543 16.71 9.67 6.46
CA ALA A 543 17.33 8.51 7.07
C ALA A 543 17.14 7.29 6.19
N ARG A 544 18.09 6.35 6.24
CA ARG A 544 17.87 5.01 5.69
C ARG A 544 16.93 4.23 6.60
N LEU A 545 15.80 3.82 6.04
CA LEU A 545 14.76 3.06 6.74
C LEU A 545 14.87 1.58 6.41
N TYR A 546 15.08 0.75 7.41
CA TYR A 546 15.03 -0.70 7.27
C TYR A 546 14.56 -1.35 8.58
N PRO A 547 14.04 -2.60 8.54
CA PRO A 547 13.67 -3.31 9.75
C PRO A 547 14.86 -3.45 10.71
N GLY A 548 14.73 -2.85 11.91
CA GLY A 548 15.78 -2.84 12.92
C GLY A 548 16.70 -1.62 12.89
N SER A 549 16.44 -0.61 12.04
CA SER A 549 17.16 0.66 12.08
C SER A 549 17.01 1.36 13.44
N GLU A 550 18.13 1.81 14.01
CA GLU A 550 18.20 2.56 15.30
C GLU A 550 18.73 4.00 15.09
N SER A 551 18.55 4.55 13.90
CA SER A 551 18.91 5.93 13.55
C SER A 551 17.79 6.93 13.85
N HIS A 552 18.04 8.20 13.51
CA HIS A 552 17.01 9.22 13.40
C HIS A 552 17.17 9.97 12.07
N GLY A 553 16.10 10.65 11.64
CA GLY A 553 16.10 11.47 10.44
C GLY A 553 15.03 12.55 10.51
N THR A 554 15.26 13.66 9.82
CA THR A 554 14.31 14.77 9.74
C THR A 554 13.23 14.43 8.72
N SER A 555 11.97 14.65 9.08
CA SER A 555 10.85 14.51 8.15
C SER A 555 10.93 15.55 7.04
N ARG A 556 10.66 15.10 5.82
CA ARG A 556 10.63 15.91 4.61
C ARG A 556 9.21 15.99 4.08
N ARG A 557 9.09 16.48 2.85
CA ARG A 557 7.82 16.74 2.19
C ARG A 557 7.04 15.45 1.96
N LEU A 558 5.72 15.59 1.96
CA LEU A 558 4.77 14.54 1.61
C LEU A 558 4.44 14.68 0.12
N HIS A 559 4.79 13.69 -0.69
CA HIS A 559 4.57 13.69 -2.13
C HIS A 559 3.35 12.84 -2.52
N PHE A 560 2.62 13.28 -3.53
CA PHE A 560 1.39 12.66 -4.02
C PHE A 560 1.51 12.26 -5.48
N GLU A 561 1.09 11.04 -5.77
CA GLU A 561 1.03 10.48 -7.12
C GLU A 561 -0.37 9.89 -7.37
N ARG A 562 -0.85 9.92 -8.61
CA ARG A 562 -2.07 9.21 -9.03
C ARG A 562 -1.69 8.02 -9.89
N ARG A 563 -2.43 6.93 -9.77
CA ARG A 563 -2.31 5.80 -10.67
C ARG A 563 -2.89 6.13 -12.04
N HIS A 564 -2.05 6.10 -13.08
CA HIS A 564 -2.47 6.13 -14.48
C HIS A 564 -1.98 4.85 -15.16
N ASP A 565 -2.90 3.96 -15.52
CA ASP A 565 -2.60 2.60 -15.98
C ASP A 565 -1.70 1.82 -15.00
N ARG A 566 -0.43 1.65 -15.39
CA ARG A 566 0.61 0.92 -14.64
C ARG A 566 1.63 1.86 -14.00
N HIS A 567 1.47 3.17 -14.14
CA HIS A 567 2.43 4.17 -13.67
C HIS A 567 1.85 5.04 -12.57
N TRP A 568 2.72 5.51 -11.69
CA TRP A 568 2.42 6.55 -10.72
C TRP A 568 2.95 7.86 -11.30
N ILE A 569 2.05 8.83 -11.46
CA ILE A 569 2.37 10.15 -12.00
C ILE A 569 2.14 11.21 -10.92
N PRO A 570 2.96 12.27 -10.83
CA PRO A 570 2.74 13.36 -9.88
C PRO A 570 1.32 13.90 -9.95
N LEU A 571 0.65 14.03 -8.80
CA LEU A 571 -0.74 14.46 -8.67
C LEU A 571 -0.80 15.82 -7.98
N PRO A 572 -1.30 16.89 -8.63
CA PRO A 572 -1.51 18.17 -7.97
C PRO A 572 -2.47 18.03 -6.78
N ILE A 573 -2.14 18.64 -5.64
CA ILE A 573 -2.92 18.51 -4.40
C ILE A 573 -4.36 19.02 -4.58
N GLY A 574 -4.57 20.06 -5.41
CA GLY A 574 -5.91 20.58 -5.72
C GLY A 574 -6.82 19.61 -6.49
N GLU A 575 -6.26 18.55 -7.08
CA GLU A 575 -7.00 17.50 -7.79
C GLU A 575 -7.30 16.27 -6.92
N ILE A 576 -6.83 16.27 -5.66
CA ILE A 576 -7.11 15.23 -4.67
C ILE A 576 -8.47 15.54 -4.02
N ASP A 577 -9.31 14.51 -3.84
CA ASP A 577 -10.52 14.69 -3.03
C ASP A 577 -10.12 15.19 -1.62
N ARG A 578 -10.80 16.23 -1.14
CA ARG A 578 -10.42 16.92 0.11
C ARG A 578 -10.43 15.97 1.31
N VAL A 579 -11.35 15.01 1.36
CA VAL A 579 -11.40 14.01 2.44
C VAL A 579 -10.23 13.04 2.30
N VAL A 580 -9.92 12.57 1.08
CA VAL A 580 -8.75 11.72 0.83
C VAL A 580 -7.46 12.40 1.29
N PHE A 581 -7.21 13.66 0.89
CA PHE A 581 -6.06 14.43 1.36
C PHE A 581 -6.01 14.51 2.89
N SER A 582 -7.15 14.83 3.53
CA SER A 582 -7.25 14.91 4.99
C SER A 582 -6.91 13.58 5.67
N GLU A 583 -7.31 12.45 5.08
CA GLU A 583 -7.01 11.12 5.57
C GLU A 583 -5.54 10.72 5.39
N VAL A 584 -4.91 11.10 4.27
CA VAL A 584 -3.47 10.93 4.07
C VAL A 584 -2.70 11.72 5.13
N ALA A 585 -3.02 13.01 5.29
CA ALA A 585 -2.38 13.87 6.27
C ALA A 585 -2.54 13.32 7.70
N ARG A 586 -3.74 12.87 8.06
CA ARG A 586 -4.00 12.21 9.35
C ARG A 586 -3.19 10.93 9.53
N ALA A 587 -2.99 10.13 8.48
CA ALA A 587 -2.16 8.93 8.55
C ALA A 587 -0.68 9.26 8.78
N VAL A 588 -0.15 10.34 8.15
CA VAL A 588 1.21 10.83 8.38
C VAL A 588 1.36 11.47 9.77
N ASP A 589 0.35 12.21 10.23
CA ASP A 589 0.31 12.78 11.58
C ASP A 589 0.48 11.71 12.66
N LEU A 590 -0.12 10.54 12.48
CA LEU A 590 0.09 9.40 13.40
C LEU A 590 1.54 8.92 13.40
N LEU A 591 2.21 8.87 12.23
CA LEU A 591 3.63 8.50 12.15
C LEU A 591 4.50 9.50 12.90
N VAL A 592 4.31 10.80 12.60
CA VAL A 592 5.07 11.90 13.21
C VAL A 592 4.81 11.95 14.72
N SER A 593 3.55 11.89 15.15
CA SER A 593 3.17 11.94 16.57
C SER A 593 3.74 10.79 17.40
N VAL A 594 3.97 9.62 16.79
CA VAL A 594 4.56 8.45 17.47
C VAL A 594 6.09 8.47 17.46
N ALA A 595 6.72 9.04 16.44
CA ALA A 595 8.17 8.93 16.22
C ALA A 595 8.97 10.21 16.50
N ALA A 596 8.32 11.39 16.51
CA ALA A 596 8.99 12.67 16.68
C ALA A 596 9.49 12.88 18.11
N PHE A 597 10.69 13.46 18.24
CA PHE A 597 11.27 13.79 19.54
C PHE A 597 11.95 15.16 19.62
N ALA A 598 12.28 15.75 18.48
CA ALA A 598 12.87 17.08 18.36
C ALA A 598 12.39 17.79 17.08
N LEU A 599 12.69 19.09 16.98
CA LEU A 599 12.46 19.90 15.77
C LEU A 599 13.76 20.16 15.01
N ASP A 600 13.67 20.25 13.69
CA ASP A 600 14.74 20.64 12.77
C ASP A 600 14.12 21.35 11.55
N ASP A 601 13.33 22.38 11.82
CA ASP A 601 12.68 23.23 10.82
C ASP A 601 13.44 24.55 10.60
N ASP A 602 12.99 25.33 9.61
CA ASP A 602 13.60 26.61 9.25
C ASP A 602 13.66 27.59 10.42
N THR A 603 12.64 27.60 11.27
CA THR A 603 12.63 28.45 12.47
C THR A 603 13.74 28.04 13.44
N THR A 604 13.91 26.75 13.68
CA THR A 604 14.94 26.22 14.58
C THR A 604 16.35 26.39 14.01
N ARG A 605 16.51 26.24 12.69
CA ARG A 605 17.77 26.49 11.98
C ARG A 605 18.14 27.97 11.99
N ALA A 606 17.18 28.86 11.69
CA ALA A 606 17.39 30.31 11.74
C ALA A 606 17.75 30.79 13.15
N ALA A 607 17.07 30.29 14.18
CA ALA A 607 17.39 30.61 15.58
C ALA A 607 18.81 30.16 15.97
N THR A 608 19.27 29.02 15.46
CA THR A 608 20.64 28.53 15.69
C THR A 608 21.67 29.38 14.95
N ALA A 609 21.39 29.72 13.69
CA ALA A 609 22.25 30.58 12.85
C ALA A 609 22.39 31.99 13.43
N ALA A 610 21.35 32.52 14.10
CA ALA A 610 21.39 33.82 14.75
C ALA A 610 22.37 33.88 15.96
N LEU A 611 22.83 32.74 16.49
CA LEU A 611 23.75 32.70 17.64
C LEU A 611 25.17 33.12 17.29
N THR A 612 25.60 32.99 16.03
CA THR A 612 26.97 33.30 15.59
C THR A 612 27.04 33.50 14.08
N VAL A 613 27.84 34.48 13.64
CA VAL A 613 28.18 34.68 12.22
C VAL A 613 29.48 33.98 11.79
N ASP A 614 30.23 33.40 12.75
CA ASP A 614 31.47 32.66 12.49
C ASP A 614 31.16 31.24 11.96
N PRO A 615 31.58 30.88 10.73
CA PRO A 615 31.34 29.57 10.13
C PRO A 615 31.94 28.38 10.91
N VAL A 616 33.07 28.56 11.60
CA VAL A 616 33.69 27.49 12.38
C VAL A 616 32.81 27.18 13.59
N ARG A 617 32.41 28.23 14.31
CA ARG A 617 31.53 28.11 15.46
C ARG A 617 30.14 27.61 15.08
N GLN A 618 29.65 27.94 13.88
CA GLN A 618 28.41 27.40 13.36
C GLN A 618 28.48 25.87 13.19
N ARG A 619 29.55 25.34 12.57
CA ARG A 619 29.77 23.89 12.45
C ARG A 619 29.88 23.19 13.80
N GLU A 620 30.51 23.84 14.78
CA GLU A 620 30.58 23.30 16.15
C GLU A 620 29.20 23.20 16.81
N LEU A 621 28.34 24.22 16.66
CA LEU A 621 26.97 24.20 17.17
C LEU A 621 26.11 23.12 16.49
N GLU A 622 26.24 22.96 15.18
CA GLU A 622 25.58 21.91 14.40
C GLU A 622 26.04 20.51 14.88
N ALA A 623 27.35 20.30 15.07
CA ALA A 623 27.89 19.06 15.59
C ALA A 623 27.40 18.75 17.02
N GLN A 624 27.33 19.76 17.89
CA GLN A 624 26.78 19.61 19.25
C GLN A 624 25.30 19.24 19.22
N ARG A 625 24.51 19.87 18.34
CA ARG A 625 23.09 19.53 18.14
C ARG A 625 22.95 18.09 17.65
N TRP A 626 23.75 17.68 16.67
CA TRP A 626 23.75 16.32 16.14
C TRP A 626 24.07 15.26 17.21
N GLN A 627 25.16 15.45 17.97
CA GLN A 627 25.52 14.58 19.10
C GLN A 627 24.41 14.50 20.14
N ARG A 628 23.70 15.60 20.35
CA ARG A 628 22.59 15.65 21.28
C ARG A 628 21.37 14.87 20.77
N LEU A 629 21.01 15.01 19.50
CA LEU A 629 19.94 14.22 18.89
C LEU A 629 20.24 12.71 18.96
N ASN A 630 21.49 12.29 18.73
CA ASN A 630 21.91 10.89 18.91
C ASN A 630 21.68 10.39 20.34
N ARG A 631 21.98 11.21 21.36
CA ARG A 631 21.70 10.83 22.75
C ARG A 631 20.21 10.77 23.05
N LEU A 632 19.43 11.68 22.48
CA LEU A 632 17.98 11.71 22.68
C LEU A 632 17.28 10.55 21.96
N SER A 633 17.79 10.08 20.82
CA SER A 633 17.20 8.94 20.11
C SER A 633 17.27 7.63 20.90
N ASP A 634 18.22 7.51 21.84
CA ASP A 634 18.34 6.38 22.76
C ASP A 634 17.35 6.45 23.94
N VAL A 635 16.72 7.61 24.18
CA VAL A 635 15.75 7.79 25.26
C VAL A 635 14.38 7.29 24.79
N PRO A 636 13.68 6.45 25.56
CA PRO A 636 12.32 6.04 25.22
C PRO A 636 11.39 7.25 25.06
N LEU A 637 10.75 7.40 23.89
CA LEU A 637 9.91 8.55 23.56
C LEU A 637 8.81 8.85 24.60
N GLY A 638 8.19 7.80 25.17
CA GLY A 638 7.20 7.96 26.24
C GLY A 638 7.78 8.56 27.53
N THR A 639 9.06 8.32 27.82
CA THR A 639 9.77 8.96 28.93
C THR A 639 9.98 10.45 28.63
N MET A 640 10.42 10.81 27.42
CA MET A 640 10.58 12.20 27.00
C MET A 640 9.27 12.98 27.12
N ALA A 641 8.17 12.43 26.60
CA ALA A 641 6.85 13.05 26.65
C ALA A 641 6.36 13.26 28.10
N ARG A 642 6.55 12.27 28.99
CA ARG A 642 6.20 12.41 30.42
C ARG A 642 6.98 13.52 31.12
N HIS A 643 8.30 13.61 30.88
CA HIS A 643 9.12 14.64 31.50
C HIS A 643 8.77 16.04 30.96
N ARG A 644 8.56 16.17 29.65
CA ARG A 644 8.11 17.43 29.05
C ARG A 644 6.77 17.87 29.63
N ARG A 645 5.80 16.96 29.75
CA ARG A 645 4.51 17.22 30.38
C ARG A 645 4.66 17.68 31.83
N HIS A 646 5.52 17.04 32.62
CA HIS A 646 5.77 17.44 33.99
C HIS A 646 6.28 18.89 34.08
N VAL A 647 7.22 19.27 33.20
CA VAL A 647 7.70 20.65 33.13
C VAL A 647 6.61 21.62 32.70
N LEU A 648 5.80 21.28 31.70
CA LEU A 648 4.65 22.09 31.29
C LEU A 648 3.65 22.29 32.45
N SER A 649 3.39 21.27 33.25
CA SER A 649 2.53 21.38 34.44
C SER A 649 3.12 22.29 35.52
N LEU A 650 4.44 22.40 35.63
CA LEU A 650 5.11 23.33 36.54
C LEU A 650 5.06 24.76 36.01
N VAL A 651 5.37 24.96 34.72
CA VAL A 651 5.36 26.27 34.06
C VAL A 651 3.96 26.89 34.09
N PHE A 652 2.93 26.10 33.80
CA PHE A 652 1.53 26.57 33.74
C PHE A 652 0.71 26.23 34.99
N ALA A 653 1.35 26.06 36.15
CA ALA A 653 0.66 25.66 37.39
C ALA A 653 -0.49 26.63 37.77
N GLY A 654 -0.29 27.94 37.60
CA GLY A 654 -1.30 28.96 37.89
C GLY A 654 -2.55 28.83 36.99
N PRO A 655 -2.42 28.93 35.65
CA PRO A 655 -3.54 28.75 34.73
C PRO A 655 -4.28 27.41 34.85
N VAL A 656 -3.55 26.32 35.12
CA VAL A 656 -4.15 24.99 35.39
C VAL A 656 -5.00 25.03 36.67
N ALA A 657 -4.49 25.60 37.76
CA ALA A 657 -5.24 25.74 39.01
C ALA A 657 -6.48 26.63 38.87
N GLN A 658 -6.45 27.59 37.95
CA GLN A 658 -7.59 28.47 37.63
C GLN A 658 -8.62 27.83 36.68
N GLY A 659 -8.37 26.60 36.19
CA GLY A 659 -9.25 25.93 35.22
C GLY A 659 -9.26 26.57 33.84
N LYS A 660 -8.32 27.48 33.54
CA LYS A 660 -8.20 28.14 32.22
C LYS A 660 -7.65 27.19 31.15
N MET A 661 -6.94 26.15 31.58
CA MET A 661 -6.35 25.16 30.70
C MET A 661 -6.26 23.80 31.37
N THR A 662 -6.11 22.75 30.55
CA THR A 662 -5.85 21.39 31.03
C THR A 662 -4.67 20.77 30.29
N ILE A 663 -3.96 19.85 30.92
CA ILE A 663 -2.87 19.10 30.30
C ILE A 663 -3.21 17.62 30.47
N ASP A 664 -3.41 16.92 29.35
CA ASP A 664 -3.69 15.48 29.35
C ASP A 664 -2.43 14.65 29.00
N GLU A 665 -2.62 13.41 28.56
CA GLU A 665 -1.50 12.54 28.17
C GLU A 665 -0.71 13.07 26.98
N ARG A 666 -1.37 13.71 26.00
CA ARG A 666 -0.79 14.07 24.70
C ARG A 666 -0.94 15.54 24.34
N HIS A 667 -1.82 16.28 25.00
CA HIS A 667 -2.17 17.65 24.63
C HIS A 667 -2.22 18.59 25.82
N VAL A 668 -1.84 19.84 25.55
CA VAL A 668 -2.23 21.00 26.34
C VAL A 668 -3.49 21.59 25.70
N ARG A 669 -4.58 21.79 26.45
CA ARG A 669 -5.84 22.35 25.95
C ARG A 669 -6.14 23.71 26.58
N VAL A 670 -6.48 24.69 25.75
CA VAL A 670 -6.88 26.04 26.13
C VAL A 670 -8.16 26.40 25.37
N GLY A 671 -9.32 26.34 26.02
CA GLY A 671 -10.62 26.52 25.33
C GLY A 671 -10.81 25.55 24.16
N ALA A 672 -11.02 26.08 22.96
CA ALA A 672 -11.16 25.34 21.71
C ALA A 672 -9.82 24.83 21.11
N TRP A 673 -8.70 25.26 21.69
CA TRP A 673 -7.36 24.97 21.19
C TRP A 673 -6.74 23.75 21.88
N SER A 674 -5.92 23.00 21.13
CA SER A 674 -5.08 21.94 21.67
C SER A 674 -3.70 21.93 21.03
N VAL A 675 -2.65 21.84 21.84
CA VAL A 675 -1.24 21.78 21.42
C VAL A 675 -0.68 20.41 21.74
N HIS A 676 -0.17 19.68 20.75
CA HIS A 676 0.36 18.33 20.93
C HIS A 676 1.73 18.34 21.61
N CYS A 677 1.86 17.64 22.74
CA CYS A 677 3.06 17.66 23.57
C CYS A 677 4.29 17.03 22.90
N ALA A 678 4.13 16.15 21.90
CA ALA A 678 5.25 15.49 21.24
C ALA A 678 5.74 16.20 19.97
N THR A 679 4.91 17.05 19.35
CA THR A 679 5.21 17.68 18.05
C THR A 679 5.09 19.20 18.09
N GLY A 680 4.43 19.77 19.09
CA GLY A 680 4.16 21.21 19.17
C GLY A 680 3.08 21.69 18.20
N ARG A 681 2.45 20.78 17.45
CA ARG A 681 1.38 21.08 16.50
C ARG A 681 0.15 21.63 17.23
N VAL A 682 -0.44 22.66 16.67
CA VAL A 682 -1.60 23.38 17.24
C VAL A 682 -2.84 23.03 16.45
N MET A 683 -3.92 22.74 17.16
CA MET A 683 -5.24 22.47 16.59
C MET A 683 -6.28 23.40 17.22
N ARG A 684 -7.29 23.78 16.45
CA ARG A 684 -8.50 24.47 16.91
C ARG A 684 -9.72 23.72 16.41
N ASP A 685 -10.58 23.27 17.32
CA ASP A 685 -11.80 22.51 16.99
C ASP A 685 -11.57 21.28 16.07
N GLY A 686 -10.37 20.70 16.10
CA GLY A 686 -9.96 19.56 15.27
C GLY A 686 -9.24 19.90 13.96
N GLU A 687 -9.09 21.19 13.65
CA GLU A 687 -8.33 21.72 12.51
C GLU A 687 -6.90 22.10 12.92
N PRO A 688 -5.85 21.62 12.24
CA PRO A 688 -4.50 22.14 12.37
C PRO A 688 -4.47 23.60 11.94
N VAL A 689 -3.82 24.42 12.76
CA VAL A 689 -3.71 25.86 12.54
C VAL A 689 -2.27 26.26 12.76
N ASP A 690 -1.73 27.07 11.85
CA ASP A 690 -0.45 27.72 12.08
C ASP A 690 -0.64 28.80 13.15
N ALA A 691 -0.08 28.55 14.33
CA ALA A 691 0.02 29.62 15.31
C ALA A 691 1.05 30.62 14.80
N ALA A 692 0.65 31.88 14.62
CA ALA A 692 1.58 32.98 14.40
C ALA A 692 2.38 33.19 15.69
N ILE A 693 3.45 32.43 15.86
CA ILE A 693 4.35 32.56 17.01
C ILE A 693 5.39 33.61 16.62
N GLU A 694 5.40 34.76 17.28
CA GLU A 694 6.55 35.66 17.20
C GLU A 694 7.79 34.89 17.69
N PRO A 695 8.90 34.86 16.93
CA PRO A 695 10.09 34.14 17.35
C PRO A 695 10.56 34.69 18.71
N PRO A 696 10.88 33.81 19.68
CA PRO A 696 11.26 34.27 21.01
C PRO A 696 12.49 35.19 20.93
N PRO A 697 12.59 36.23 21.78
CA PRO A 697 13.67 37.21 21.74
C PRO A 697 15.06 36.58 21.95
N SER A 698 15.14 35.35 22.48
CA SER A 698 16.33 34.51 22.48
C SER A 698 15.93 33.02 22.55
N PRO A 699 16.49 32.14 21.71
CA PRO A 699 16.22 30.70 21.80
C PRO A 699 16.77 30.13 23.11
N LEU A 700 16.07 29.15 23.71
CA LEU A 700 16.63 28.39 24.83
C LEU A 700 17.94 27.74 24.37
N ARG A 701 19.02 28.00 25.10
CA ARG A 701 20.26 27.26 24.90
C ARG A 701 20.02 25.79 25.21
N ALA A 702 20.59 24.90 24.41
CA ALA A 702 20.58 23.47 24.69
C ALA A 702 21.09 23.22 26.11
N VAL A 703 20.26 22.62 26.94
CA VAL A 703 20.56 22.24 28.31
C VAL A 703 21.00 20.77 28.26
N PRO A 704 22.30 20.47 28.45
CA PRO A 704 22.85 19.15 28.11
C PRO A 704 22.21 17.95 28.83
N TRP A 705 21.54 18.19 29.95
CA TRP A 705 20.94 17.16 30.82
C TRP A 705 19.42 17.03 30.68
N LEU A 706 18.74 17.83 29.85
CA LEU A 706 17.30 17.67 29.65
C LEU A 706 17.04 16.43 28.79
N PRO A 707 16.16 15.50 29.24
CA PRO A 707 15.86 14.25 28.52
C PRO A 707 14.86 14.48 27.37
N TYR A 708 14.85 15.66 26.75
CA TYR A 708 13.99 16.07 25.64
C TYR A 708 14.54 17.32 24.95
N ASP A 709 14.09 17.57 23.73
CA ASP A 709 14.45 18.76 22.95
C ASP A 709 13.84 20.06 23.53
N GLU A 710 14.66 21.10 23.71
CA GLU A 710 14.22 22.39 24.25
C GLU A 710 13.58 23.27 23.20
N ALA A 711 13.97 23.16 21.92
CA ALA A 711 13.33 23.95 20.87
C ALA A 711 11.84 23.61 20.79
N LEU A 712 11.52 22.32 20.86
CA LEU A 712 10.15 21.83 20.95
C LEU A 712 9.44 22.25 22.25
N LEU A 713 10.10 22.18 23.41
CA LEU A 713 9.49 22.66 24.66
C LEU A 713 9.20 24.16 24.60
N GLN A 714 10.15 24.96 24.15
CA GLN A 714 10.04 26.41 24.03
C GLN A 714 8.86 26.77 23.12
N ARG A 715 8.78 26.14 21.94
CA ARG A 715 7.64 26.31 21.03
C ARG A 715 6.30 26.06 21.72
N ILE A 716 6.18 24.94 22.45
CA ILE A 716 4.92 24.62 23.16
C ILE A 716 4.60 25.68 24.21
N VAL A 717 5.59 26.14 24.97
CA VAL A 717 5.39 27.18 25.99
C VAL A 717 4.93 28.50 25.37
N ASP A 718 5.59 28.95 24.31
CA ASP A 718 5.28 30.22 23.65
C ASP A 718 3.88 30.22 23.04
N VAL A 719 3.51 29.13 22.35
CA VAL A 719 2.15 28.95 21.81
C VAL A 719 1.13 29.00 22.93
N VAL A 720 1.32 28.20 23.98
CA VAL A 720 0.32 28.07 25.06
C VAL A 720 0.18 29.39 25.82
N ALA A 721 1.27 30.12 26.04
CA ALA A 721 1.23 31.44 26.64
C ALA A 721 0.41 32.42 25.78
N GLY A 722 0.69 32.49 24.47
CA GLY A 722 -0.06 33.34 23.55
C GLY A 722 -1.54 32.98 23.39
N LEU A 723 -1.94 31.73 23.68
CA LEU A 723 -3.35 31.30 23.68
C LEU A 723 -4.08 31.61 25.00
N LEU A 724 -3.35 31.93 26.08
CA LEU A 724 -3.90 32.27 27.39
C LEU A 724 -4.15 33.78 27.56
N ASP A 725 -3.43 34.59 26.79
CA ASP A 725 -3.63 36.03 26.64
C ASP A 725 -4.90 36.33 25.82
#